data_AF-A0A382CN27-F1
#
_entry.id   AF-A0A382CN27-F1
#
_cell.length_a   1.000
_cell.length_b   1.000
_cell.length_c   1.000
_cell.angle_alpha   90.00
_cell.angle_beta   90.00
_cell.angle_gamma   90.00
#
_symmetry.space_group_name_H-M   'P 1'
#
loop_
_entity.id
_entity.type
_entity.pdbx_description
1 polymer ?
#
loop_
_entity_poly.entity_id
_entity_poly.type
_entity_poly.pdbx_seq_one_letter_code
_entity_poly.pdbx_strand_id
1 'polypeptide(L)'
;ILETPFKTNRQRLIELVNELPADGFTPITSTMLEAANYWRGDNVDFGLSRGNRRESRVSHPATYCSAANSCNGATINSSTNAFGVKKNGSVSSCNITVNPNSNSCKGRFIKGNPNYISPFNVAIECATNHQVLLTDGGAFLGNSGSVKNKIKSKISESSCFANNDTFKRASDDLNTYNNEHELCAVDLVKFMHEEDQSSAIPNKQIVKTHTIGFDLNKPSAIRFLIDMANVGGGDFYSAANAGQLVTVFENILTQVKNDPTSFVAPALATNAFNRLLSRDEVYFGLFTPNLAKAWEGNVKKYRICVASGSCSLGTILDANDVEAIDSSNDKFKDTAQGIWSAAPGTVVIDGKATTQGGAGHEIVDFTAQTFYTDQNNAGFPTSASGTSLDGIGFKLNSGNWFSSDFSSMRSAICPTPSTSVGSECEKRMLFLLGKKSNTNPDTDINANQRWSVNDVLHSSPVVLTYNGFDTTNDNNIDSFIDKVIYGTNDGALHMVNGETGVEEWRFMPSDFWGQQQGIFANGEGNHLYGLDVTPTVQVIDTDNDGVIETSAPNNDKIRAFVSSRRGNSNIYALDLSADISLTTDTVVPRFMWRIEGGVGDFSRLGQTWSQPTIATIAIDTGTTIENREVLIFGGGYDTA
;
A
#
# COMPACT_ATOMS: atom_id res chain seq x y z
N ILE A 1 -21.79 40.84 11.34
CA ILE A 1 -20.52 40.73 10.60
C ILE A 1 -20.63 39.45 9.80
N LEU A 2 -20.77 39.54 8.48
CA LEU A 2 -20.93 38.40 7.60
C LEU A 2 -19.69 37.51 7.70
N GLU A 3 -19.87 36.28 8.17
CA GLU A 3 -18.89 35.20 8.07
C GLU A 3 -18.61 34.96 6.58
N THR A 4 -17.38 35.23 6.14
CA THR A 4 -16.92 34.77 4.83
C THR A 4 -16.80 33.23 4.86
N PRO A 5 -17.38 32.51 3.88
CA PRO A 5 -17.35 31.05 3.86
C PRO A 5 -15.92 30.53 3.67
N PHE A 6 -15.64 29.37 4.24
CA PHE A 6 -14.39 28.63 4.06
C PHE A 6 -14.05 28.50 2.57
N LYS A 7 -12.97 29.14 2.12
CA LYS A 7 -12.41 28.90 0.78
C LYS A 7 -11.87 27.47 0.73
N THR A 8 -12.10 26.76 -0.37
CA THR A 8 -11.50 25.43 -0.58
C THR A 8 -9.97 25.56 -0.68
N ASN A 9 -9.21 24.51 -0.32
CA ASN A 9 -7.75 24.48 -0.47
C ASN A 9 -7.32 24.83 -1.91
N ARG A 10 -8.10 24.37 -2.91
CA ARG A 10 -7.92 24.72 -4.33
C ARG A 10 -8.02 26.22 -4.60
N GLN A 11 -9.07 26.87 -4.10
CA GLN A 11 -9.25 28.32 -4.25
C GLN A 11 -8.15 29.10 -3.53
N ARG A 12 -7.71 28.62 -2.36
CA ARG A 12 -6.61 29.25 -1.63
C ARG A 12 -5.27 29.11 -2.35
N LEU A 13 -4.98 27.96 -2.95
CA LEU A 13 -3.77 27.75 -3.76
C LEU A 13 -3.76 28.65 -5.00
N ILE A 14 -4.88 28.77 -5.71
CA ILE A 14 -5.01 29.67 -6.86
C ILE A 14 -4.78 31.13 -6.45
N GLU A 15 -5.36 31.56 -5.32
CA GLU A 15 -5.12 32.90 -4.77
C GLU A 15 -3.66 33.12 -4.39
N LEU A 16 -3.04 32.15 -3.71
CA LEU A 16 -1.63 32.23 -3.32
C LEU A 16 -0.71 32.37 -4.54
N VAL A 17 -0.95 31.59 -5.60
CA VAL A 17 -0.21 31.67 -6.86
C VAL A 17 -0.40 33.04 -7.54
N ASN A 18 -1.64 33.54 -7.58
CA ASN A 18 -1.95 34.86 -8.15
C ASN A 18 -1.40 36.02 -7.29
N GLU A 19 -1.15 35.77 -5.99
CA GLU A 19 -0.60 36.72 -5.03
C GLU A 19 0.93 36.72 -4.98
N LEU A 20 1.64 35.83 -5.70
CA LEU A 20 3.11 35.81 -5.74
C LEU A 20 3.63 37.03 -6.53
N PRO A 21 4.19 38.08 -5.88
CA PRO A 21 4.89 39.11 -6.62
C PRO A 21 6.23 38.56 -7.13
N ALA A 22 6.53 38.74 -8.41
CA ALA A 22 7.86 38.50 -8.94
C ALA A 22 8.75 39.72 -8.65
N ASP A 23 9.39 39.75 -7.48
CA ASP A 23 10.45 40.71 -7.15
C ASP A 23 11.40 40.13 -6.08
N GLY A 24 12.71 40.19 -6.32
CA GLY A 24 13.74 39.79 -5.35
C GLY A 24 14.73 38.72 -5.82
N PHE A 25 15.22 37.94 -4.85
CA PHE A 25 16.26 36.90 -5.01
C PHE A 25 15.65 35.50 -4.86
N THR A 26 16.44 34.45 -5.15
CA THR A 26 15.98 33.05 -5.21
C THR A 26 16.72 32.19 -4.17
N PRO A 27 16.34 32.25 -2.88
CA PRO A 27 17.10 31.71 -1.76
C PRO A 27 16.93 30.19 -1.55
N ILE A 28 17.10 29.40 -2.61
CA ILE A 28 16.77 27.95 -2.64
C ILE A 28 17.37 27.20 -1.45
N THR A 29 18.68 27.31 -1.21
CA THR A 29 19.36 26.53 -0.15
C THR A 29 18.84 26.83 1.25
N SER A 30 18.58 28.11 1.57
CA SER A 30 17.96 28.47 2.86
C SER A 30 16.50 28.03 2.94
N THR A 31 15.75 28.05 1.83
CA THR A 31 14.39 27.51 1.78
C THR A 31 14.38 26.02 2.06
N MET A 32 15.32 25.27 1.47
CA MET A 32 15.44 23.83 1.71
C MET A 32 15.87 23.52 3.16
N LEU A 33 16.77 24.32 3.75
CA LEU A 33 17.12 24.19 5.17
C LEU A 33 15.90 24.44 6.08
N GLU A 34 15.10 25.46 5.78
CA GLU A 34 13.87 25.74 6.54
C GLU A 34 12.83 24.61 6.36
N ALA A 35 12.70 24.06 5.16
CA ALA A 35 11.85 22.90 4.90
C ALA A 35 12.31 21.67 5.70
N ALA A 36 13.62 21.41 5.77
CA ALA A 36 14.17 20.35 6.61
C ALA A 36 13.84 20.57 8.11
N ASN A 37 13.92 21.82 8.59
CA ASN A 37 13.51 22.14 9.96
C ASN A 37 12.01 21.85 10.17
N TYR A 38 11.16 22.16 9.19
CA TYR A 38 9.73 21.89 9.25
C TYR A 38 9.42 20.39 9.36
N TRP A 39 9.98 19.57 8.46
CA TRP A 39 9.81 18.11 8.48
C TRP A 39 10.23 17.49 9.80
N ARG A 40 11.37 17.93 10.34
CA ARG A 40 11.97 17.39 11.56
C ARG A 40 11.35 17.93 12.85
N GLY A 41 10.47 18.92 12.76
CA GLY A 41 9.92 19.61 13.94
C GLY A 41 10.96 20.45 14.70
N ASP A 42 12.04 20.85 14.03
CA ASP A 42 13.11 21.65 14.60
C ASP A 42 12.67 23.11 14.79
N ASN A 43 13.54 23.92 15.42
CA ASN A 43 13.31 25.35 15.59
C ASN A 43 13.08 26.09 14.24
N VAL A 44 12.10 26.98 14.24
CA VAL A 44 11.90 27.96 13.15
C VAL A 44 13.13 28.86 13.06
N ASP A 45 13.66 29.10 11.86
CA ASP A 45 14.84 29.95 11.65
C ASP A 45 14.50 31.14 10.75
N PHE A 46 14.40 30.91 9.44
CA PHE A 46 14.11 31.99 8.48
C PHE A 46 12.68 32.51 8.58
N GLY A 47 11.76 31.71 9.12
CA GLY A 47 10.37 32.10 9.33
C GLY A 47 10.10 32.89 10.62
N LEU A 48 11.11 33.17 11.46
CA LEU A 48 10.92 33.87 12.73
C LEU A 48 10.56 35.34 12.58
N SER A 49 11.14 36.02 11.57
CA SER A 49 11.06 37.47 11.44
C SER A 49 11.00 37.87 9.98
N ARG A 50 10.30 38.96 9.69
CA ARG A 50 10.29 39.54 8.33
C ARG A 50 11.58 40.30 8.00
N GLY A 51 12.54 40.36 8.91
CA GLY A 51 13.85 40.97 8.63
C GLY A 51 13.78 42.44 8.21
N ASN A 52 12.77 43.19 8.69
CA ASN A 52 12.50 44.57 8.28
C ASN A 52 12.17 44.73 6.79
N ARG A 53 11.71 43.67 6.12
CA ARG A 53 11.21 43.68 4.73
C ARG A 53 9.70 43.53 4.68
N ARG A 54 9.04 44.34 3.86
CA ARG A 54 7.57 44.33 3.75
C ARG A 54 7.08 43.19 2.86
N GLU A 55 7.94 42.55 2.09
CA GLU A 55 7.62 41.43 1.20
C GLU A 55 7.81 40.07 1.89
N SER A 56 8.74 39.97 2.85
CA SER A 56 8.97 38.74 3.63
C SER A 56 7.78 38.38 4.51
N ARG A 57 7.65 37.11 4.89
CA ARG A 57 6.59 36.59 5.78
C ARG A 57 7.21 35.87 6.97
N VAL A 58 6.46 35.79 8.07
CA VAL A 58 6.78 34.88 9.17
C VAL A 58 6.08 33.54 8.92
N SER A 59 6.53 32.46 9.55
CA SER A 59 5.89 31.15 9.47
C SER A 59 4.41 31.24 9.82
N HIS A 60 3.61 30.45 9.10
CA HIS A 60 2.17 30.40 9.33
C HIS A 60 1.88 29.77 10.70
N PRO A 61 0.97 30.30 11.54
CA PRO A 61 0.70 29.76 12.87
C PRO A 61 0.40 28.26 12.91
N ALA A 62 -0.26 27.72 11.89
CA ALA A 62 -0.57 26.30 11.79
C ALA A 62 0.68 25.39 11.75
N THR A 63 1.87 25.92 11.44
CA THR A 63 3.09 25.11 11.40
C THR A 63 3.76 25.00 12.77
N TYR A 64 3.35 25.75 13.79
CA TYR A 64 3.96 25.71 15.14
C TYR A 64 2.95 25.85 16.29
N CYS A 65 1.65 26.00 16.01
CA CYS A 65 0.59 26.05 17.00
C CYS A 65 -0.50 25.03 16.69
N SER A 66 -0.91 24.25 17.69
CA SER A 66 -2.06 23.35 17.59
C SER A 66 -3.39 24.10 17.73
N ALA A 67 -3.39 25.23 18.43
CA ALA A 67 -4.53 26.13 18.55
C ALA A 67 -4.07 27.55 18.93
N ALA A 68 -4.99 28.51 18.90
CA ALA A 68 -4.74 29.84 19.45
C ALA A 68 -4.35 29.73 20.95
N ASN A 69 -3.30 30.42 21.33
CA ASN A 69 -2.64 30.37 22.64
C ASN A 69 -1.92 29.06 22.99
N SER A 70 -1.89 28.08 22.08
CA SER A 70 -1.21 26.79 22.23
C SER A 70 -0.16 26.62 21.14
N CYS A 71 0.99 27.25 21.36
CA CYS A 71 2.09 27.31 20.40
C CYS A 71 3.34 26.66 20.98
N ASN A 72 3.98 25.80 20.19
CA ASN A 72 5.21 25.11 20.55
C ASN A 72 6.37 26.11 20.56
N GLY A 73 6.81 26.55 21.74
CA GLY A 73 7.98 27.43 21.94
C GLY A 73 7.76 28.94 21.68
N ALA A 74 6.61 29.35 21.15
CA ALA A 74 6.29 30.77 20.98
C ALA A 74 5.84 31.43 22.30
N THR A 75 6.27 32.67 22.54
CA THR A 75 5.91 33.44 23.74
C THR A 75 4.65 34.28 23.49
N ILE A 76 3.56 33.96 24.19
CA ILE A 76 2.31 34.72 24.16
C ILE A 76 2.23 35.64 25.38
N ASN A 77 2.14 36.96 25.15
CA ASN A 77 1.99 37.97 26.20
C ASN A 77 1.29 39.24 25.66
N SER A 78 1.24 40.30 26.48
CA SER A 78 0.60 41.57 26.13
C SER A 78 1.12 42.22 24.83
N SER A 79 2.37 41.94 24.43
CA SER A 79 3.00 42.45 23.22
C SER A 79 2.76 41.61 21.95
N THR A 80 2.12 40.44 22.06
CA THR A 80 1.89 39.51 20.94
C THR A 80 0.40 39.21 20.74
N ASN A 81 0.06 38.64 19.58
CA ASN A 81 -1.25 38.01 19.37
C ASN A 81 -1.29 36.60 19.99
N ALA A 82 -2.41 35.90 19.80
CA ALA A 82 -2.62 34.53 20.31
C ALA A 82 -1.70 33.48 19.68
N PHE A 83 -0.88 33.84 18.69
CA PHE A 83 0.08 32.96 18.02
C PHE A 83 1.53 33.39 18.30
N GLY A 84 1.78 34.23 19.31
CA GLY A 84 3.12 34.70 19.65
C GLY A 84 3.73 35.71 18.65
N VAL A 85 2.98 36.16 17.66
CA VAL A 85 3.45 37.17 16.69
C VAL A 85 3.30 38.57 17.28
N LYS A 86 4.38 39.37 17.26
CA LYS A 86 4.37 40.75 17.78
C LYS A 86 3.27 41.60 17.15
N LYS A 87 2.49 42.28 18.00
CA LYS A 87 1.54 43.33 17.62
C LYS A 87 2.33 44.57 17.24
N ASN A 88 2.27 44.99 15.98
CA ASN A 88 2.96 46.20 15.54
C ASN A 88 1.97 47.38 15.60
N GLY A 89 2.07 48.23 16.62
CA GLY A 89 1.19 49.41 16.79
C GLY A 89 -0.32 49.09 16.77
N SER A 90 -1.17 50.11 16.64
CA SER A 90 -2.63 49.91 16.47
C SER A 90 -2.91 48.94 15.31
N VAL A 91 -3.95 48.12 15.46
CA VAL A 91 -4.43 47.12 14.48
C VAL A 91 -4.67 47.75 13.08
N SER A 92 -4.90 49.07 13.02
CA SER A 92 -5.06 49.83 11.79
C SER A 92 -3.77 50.01 10.97
N SER A 93 -2.58 49.85 11.58
CA SER A 93 -1.31 50.15 10.91
C SER A 93 -0.77 48.98 10.07
N CYS A 94 -0.88 47.74 10.53
CA CYS A 94 -0.52 46.53 9.77
C CYS A 94 -1.67 45.53 9.71
N ASN A 95 -2.46 45.61 8.64
CA ASN A 95 -3.54 44.66 8.36
C ASN A 95 -3.10 43.65 7.29
N ILE A 96 -2.75 42.44 7.74
CA ILE A 96 -2.29 41.35 6.88
C ILE A 96 -3.37 40.72 6.01
N THR A 97 -4.66 40.95 6.29
CA THR A 97 -5.76 40.43 5.45
C THR A 97 -6.12 41.37 4.31
N VAL A 98 -5.70 42.64 4.37
CA VAL A 98 -5.99 43.66 3.35
C VAL A 98 -4.76 44.01 2.53
N ASN A 99 -3.62 44.28 3.17
CA ASN A 99 -2.36 44.55 2.49
C ASN A 99 -1.19 43.93 3.27
N PRO A 100 -0.87 42.65 3.03
CA PRO A 100 0.22 41.97 3.72
C PRO A 100 1.60 42.55 3.37
N ASN A 101 1.72 43.35 2.30
CA ASN A 101 2.93 44.05 1.88
C ASN A 101 3.04 45.50 2.40
N SER A 102 2.17 45.92 3.33
CA SER A 102 2.27 47.25 3.94
C SER A 102 3.62 47.44 4.66
N ASN A 103 4.23 48.63 4.51
CA ASN A 103 5.49 48.99 5.17
C ASN A 103 5.39 48.88 6.71
N SER A 104 4.21 49.06 7.28
CA SER A 104 3.96 48.88 8.71
C SER A 104 4.08 47.42 9.17
N CYS A 105 4.05 46.45 8.25
CA CYS A 105 4.14 45.03 8.57
C CYS A 105 5.57 44.50 8.65
N LYS A 106 6.57 45.24 8.19
CA LYS A 106 7.96 44.78 8.07
C LYS A 106 8.64 44.38 9.39
N GLY A 107 8.16 44.89 10.52
CA GLY A 107 8.72 44.64 11.85
C GLY A 107 8.10 43.46 12.60
N ARG A 108 7.24 42.66 11.96
CA ARG A 108 6.61 41.48 12.60
C ARG A 108 7.62 40.34 12.75
N PHE A 109 7.57 39.71 13.92
CA PHE A 109 8.32 38.48 14.24
C PHE A 109 7.52 37.63 15.24
N ILE A 110 7.84 36.33 15.29
CA ILE A 110 7.35 35.38 16.28
C ILE A 110 8.28 35.48 17.50
N LYS A 111 7.72 35.83 18.66
CA LYS A 111 8.49 35.96 19.90
C LYS A 111 8.72 34.58 20.52
N GLY A 112 9.88 34.34 21.12
CA GLY A 112 10.26 33.06 21.71
C GLY A 112 11.10 32.22 20.75
N ASN A 113 11.19 30.92 21.01
CA ASN A 113 11.94 29.96 20.21
C ASN A 113 10.96 28.88 19.69
N PRO A 114 10.09 29.22 18.73
CA PRO A 114 9.11 28.29 18.24
C PRO A 114 9.75 27.10 17.53
N ASN A 115 9.16 25.92 17.73
CA ASN A 115 9.50 24.70 17.02
C ASN A 115 8.37 24.34 16.07
N TYR A 116 8.72 23.82 14.90
CA TYR A 116 7.72 23.32 13.97
C TYR A 116 6.97 22.12 14.55
N ILE A 117 5.71 21.99 14.21
CA ILE A 117 4.95 20.75 14.35
C ILE A 117 5.27 19.95 13.09
N SER A 118 5.97 18.84 13.27
CA SER A 118 6.32 17.94 12.17
C SER A 118 5.04 17.42 11.48
N PRO A 119 4.99 17.41 10.13
CA PRO A 119 3.88 16.83 9.38
C PRO A 119 3.93 15.29 9.30
N PHE A 120 4.97 14.61 9.83
CA PHE A 120 5.00 13.15 9.86
C PHE A 120 3.80 12.60 10.65
N ASN A 121 3.09 11.64 10.06
CA ASN A 121 1.90 11.08 10.66
C ASN A 121 2.24 9.92 11.60
N VAL A 122 2.14 10.15 12.90
CA VAL A 122 2.40 9.14 13.94
C VAL A 122 1.38 7.99 13.96
N ALA A 123 0.25 8.11 13.24
CA ALA A 123 -0.80 7.09 13.20
C ALA A 123 -0.74 6.18 11.96
N ILE A 124 0.16 6.44 11.01
CA ILE A 124 0.31 5.66 9.78
C ILE A 124 1.80 5.35 9.59
N GLU A 125 2.20 4.13 9.94
CA GLU A 125 3.61 3.68 9.95
C GLU A 125 4.24 3.53 8.55
N CYS A 126 3.46 3.74 7.47
CA CYS A 126 3.86 3.57 6.07
C CYS A 126 3.52 4.77 5.15
N ALA A 127 3.36 5.98 5.70
CA ALA A 127 3.06 7.16 4.88
C ALA A 127 4.28 7.64 4.07
N THR A 128 4.10 7.90 2.77
CA THR A 128 5.15 8.48 1.92
C THR A 128 5.18 10.00 2.08
N ASN A 129 6.36 10.56 2.30
CA ASN A 129 6.53 12.00 2.52
C ASN A 129 7.14 12.66 1.29
N HIS A 130 6.45 13.66 0.75
CA HIS A 130 6.88 14.35 -0.47
C HIS A 130 6.87 15.86 -0.26
N GLN A 131 7.85 16.52 -0.87
CA GLN A 131 7.92 17.98 -0.98
C GLN A 131 8.20 18.40 -2.42
N VAL A 132 7.69 19.59 -2.78
CA VAL A 132 7.85 20.15 -4.12
C VAL A 132 8.51 21.52 -4.02
N LEU A 133 9.68 21.66 -4.64
CA LEU A 133 10.36 22.94 -4.82
C LEU A 133 9.96 23.53 -6.18
N LEU A 134 9.16 24.60 -6.16
CA LEU A 134 8.86 25.41 -7.34
C LEU A 134 9.75 26.64 -7.37
N THR A 135 10.41 26.92 -8.49
CA THR A 135 11.22 28.14 -8.65
C THR A 135 11.24 28.65 -10.09
N ASP A 136 11.29 29.97 -10.25
CA ASP A 136 11.39 30.68 -11.52
C ASP A 136 12.81 31.21 -11.83
N GLY A 137 13.78 30.90 -10.97
CA GLY A 137 15.15 31.41 -11.08
C GLY A 137 16.19 30.40 -10.61
N GLY A 138 17.45 30.61 -11.01
CA GLY A 138 18.58 29.88 -10.43
C GLY A 138 18.85 30.34 -9.00
N ALA A 139 19.46 29.47 -8.18
CA ALA A 139 19.77 29.82 -6.80
C ALA A 139 20.65 31.08 -6.73
N PHE A 140 20.14 32.10 -6.04
CA PHE A 140 20.81 33.39 -5.94
C PHE A 140 20.47 34.03 -4.60
N LEU A 141 21.50 34.35 -3.82
CA LEU A 141 21.43 34.95 -2.48
C LEU A 141 20.53 34.18 -1.49
N GLY A 142 21.12 33.64 -0.43
CA GLY A 142 20.40 32.85 0.57
C GLY A 142 21.29 31.81 1.26
N ASN A 143 22.36 31.37 0.58
CA ASN A 143 23.32 30.42 1.13
C ASN A 143 24.55 31.12 1.75
N SER A 144 24.36 31.78 2.89
CA SER A 144 25.50 32.38 3.62
C SER A 144 26.43 31.30 4.20
N GLY A 145 27.63 31.69 4.65
CA GLY A 145 28.51 30.79 5.41
C GLY A 145 27.82 30.14 6.62
N SER A 146 26.89 30.87 7.26
CA SER A 146 26.08 30.33 8.35
C SER A 146 25.10 29.25 7.87
N VAL A 147 24.49 29.38 6.70
CA VAL A 147 23.56 28.38 6.15
C VAL A 147 24.31 27.10 5.83
N LYS A 148 25.45 27.22 5.14
CA LYS A 148 26.34 26.09 4.85
C LYS A 148 26.77 25.35 6.11
N ASN A 149 27.13 26.08 7.18
CA ASN A 149 27.50 25.46 8.45
C ASN A 149 26.32 24.80 9.18
N LYS A 150 25.12 25.40 9.14
CA LYS A 150 23.91 24.77 9.69
C LYS A 150 23.56 23.48 8.95
N ILE A 151 23.65 23.45 7.62
CA ILE A 151 23.41 22.25 6.83
C ILE A 151 24.44 21.17 7.19
N LYS A 152 25.74 21.48 7.11
CA LYS A 152 26.82 20.56 7.49
C LYS A 152 26.64 19.97 8.88
N SER A 153 26.27 20.81 9.86
CA SER A 153 25.97 20.34 11.21
C SER A 153 24.75 19.43 11.28
N LYS A 154 23.74 19.66 10.44
CA LYS A 154 22.50 18.87 10.40
C LYS A 154 22.73 17.50 9.77
N ILE A 155 23.51 17.44 8.70
CA ILE A 155 23.83 16.20 7.98
C ILE A 155 25.07 15.49 8.56
N SER A 156 25.70 16.05 9.59
CA SER A 156 26.93 15.55 10.22
C SER A 156 28.14 15.43 9.28
N GLU A 157 28.26 16.33 8.31
CA GLU A 157 29.35 16.33 7.32
C GLU A 157 30.29 17.53 7.47
N SER A 158 31.56 17.33 7.11
CA SER A 158 32.59 18.38 7.19
C SER A 158 32.66 19.27 5.93
N SER A 159 32.19 18.76 4.80
CA SER A 159 32.18 19.41 3.48
C SER A 159 30.91 19.08 2.72
N CYS A 160 30.60 19.89 1.70
CA CYS A 160 29.47 19.66 0.79
C CYS A 160 29.98 19.36 -0.63
N PHE A 161 29.17 18.70 -1.45
CA PHE A 161 29.50 18.42 -2.84
C PHE A 161 29.82 19.71 -3.61
N ALA A 162 30.95 19.73 -4.32
CA ALA A 162 31.36 20.87 -5.14
C ALA A 162 30.73 20.84 -6.55
N ASN A 163 30.33 19.65 -7.01
CA ASN A 163 29.74 19.37 -8.31
C ASN A 163 28.92 18.07 -8.25
N ASN A 164 28.28 17.71 -9.36
CA ASN A 164 27.48 16.49 -9.48
C ASN A 164 28.23 15.26 -10.00
N ASP A 165 29.57 15.30 -10.13
CA ASP A 165 30.34 14.25 -10.83
C ASP A 165 30.17 12.86 -10.21
N THR A 166 29.94 12.78 -8.90
CA THR A 166 29.83 11.52 -8.17
C THR A 166 28.42 10.91 -8.14
N PHE A 167 27.39 11.63 -8.60
CA PHE A 167 25.99 11.17 -8.50
C PHE A 167 25.10 11.55 -9.69
N LYS A 168 25.62 12.25 -10.70
CA LYS A 168 24.88 12.54 -11.94
C LYS A 168 24.59 11.25 -12.70
N ARG A 169 23.46 11.19 -13.42
CA ARG A 169 23.16 10.06 -14.31
C ARG A 169 24.06 10.11 -15.55
N ALA A 170 24.18 9.01 -16.28
CA ALA A 170 25.00 8.95 -17.50
C ALA A 170 24.55 9.95 -18.58
N SER A 171 23.26 10.25 -18.65
CA SER A 171 22.65 11.24 -19.55
C SER A 171 22.81 12.69 -19.10
N ASP A 172 23.32 12.93 -17.89
CA ASP A 172 23.35 14.24 -17.26
C ASP A 172 24.70 14.95 -17.46
N ASP A 173 24.64 16.25 -17.77
CA ASP A 173 25.81 17.10 -17.90
C ASP A 173 26.48 17.35 -16.54
N LEU A 174 27.80 17.49 -16.57
CA LEU A 174 28.56 17.94 -15.41
C LEU A 174 28.13 19.36 -15.04
N ASN A 175 27.74 19.56 -13.79
CA ASN A 175 27.43 20.85 -13.21
C ASN A 175 28.27 21.08 -11.97
N THR A 176 28.97 22.20 -11.95
CA THR A 176 29.72 22.64 -10.79
C THR A 176 28.91 23.71 -10.09
N TYR A 177 28.83 23.63 -8.77
CA TYR A 177 28.11 24.58 -7.93
C TYR A 177 28.97 25.85 -7.77
N ASN A 178 29.18 26.53 -8.91
CA ASN A 178 30.22 27.53 -9.20
C ASN A 178 30.19 28.77 -8.32
N ASN A 179 29.01 29.10 -7.76
CA ASN A 179 28.80 30.24 -6.90
C ASN A 179 28.23 29.69 -5.59
N GLU A 180 28.72 30.18 -4.46
CA GLU A 180 28.41 29.72 -3.10
C GLU A 180 26.91 29.50 -2.76
N HIS A 181 26.00 29.91 -3.62
CA HIS A 181 24.56 29.86 -3.50
C HIS A 181 23.94 28.46 -3.61
N GLU A 182 24.53 27.53 -4.38
CA GLU A 182 23.99 26.17 -4.61
C GLU A 182 24.58 25.12 -3.67
N LEU A 183 25.77 25.39 -3.12
CA LEU A 183 26.54 24.48 -2.26
C LEU A 183 25.73 23.96 -1.06
N CYS A 184 25.86 22.69 -0.70
CA CYS A 184 25.14 22.02 0.41
C CYS A 184 23.64 21.76 0.20
N ALA A 185 22.99 22.33 -0.82
CA ALA A 185 21.56 22.09 -1.04
C ALA A 185 21.29 20.64 -1.45
N VAL A 186 22.09 20.13 -2.40
CA VAL A 186 21.98 18.74 -2.87
C VAL A 186 22.31 17.75 -1.75
N ASP A 187 23.33 18.05 -0.93
CA ASP A 187 23.70 17.27 0.25
C ASP A 187 22.54 17.18 1.26
N LEU A 188 21.87 18.29 1.53
CA LEU A 188 20.70 18.32 2.41
C LEU A 188 19.54 17.50 1.84
N VAL A 189 19.25 17.64 0.55
CA VAL A 189 18.16 16.89 -0.09
C VAL A 189 18.44 15.40 -0.10
N LYS A 190 19.69 15.00 -0.37
CA LYS A 190 20.15 13.62 -0.27
C LYS A 190 19.97 13.08 1.16
N PHE A 191 20.43 13.82 2.17
CA PHE A 191 20.25 13.46 3.57
C PHE A 191 18.77 13.28 3.94
N MET A 192 17.90 14.19 3.48
CA MET A 192 16.45 14.08 3.73
C MET A 192 15.82 12.82 3.11
N HIS A 193 16.41 12.29 2.04
CA HIS A 193 15.92 11.10 1.34
C HIS A 193 16.52 9.78 1.84
N GLU A 194 17.80 9.75 2.24
CA GLU A 194 18.50 8.52 2.60
C GLU A 194 18.49 8.22 4.12
N GLU A 195 18.37 9.26 4.94
CA GLU A 195 18.44 9.16 6.40
C GLU A 195 17.08 9.34 7.07
N ASP A 196 16.93 8.78 8.26
CA ASP A 196 15.74 8.98 9.08
C ASP A 196 15.64 10.42 9.59
N GLN A 197 14.50 11.07 9.33
CA GLN A 197 14.25 12.44 9.75
C GLN A 197 13.57 12.54 11.11
N SER A 198 13.10 11.43 11.70
CA SER A 198 12.44 11.43 13.01
C SER A 198 12.60 10.12 13.77
N SER A 199 13.52 10.11 14.74
CA SER A 199 13.71 8.98 15.65
C SER A 199 12.56 8.72 16.63
N ALA A 200 11.53 9.57 16.62
CA ALA A 200 10.35 9.44 17.48
C ALA A 200 9.27 8.51 16.89
N ILE A 201 9.42 8.11 15.62
CA ILE A 201 8.47 7.26 14.90
C ILE A 201 9.22 6.00 14.46
N PRO A 202 8.67 4.78 14.64
CA PRO A 202 9.26 3.57 14.09
C PRO A 202 9.43 3.65 12.56
N ASN A 203 10.46 3.01 12.01
CA ASN A 203 10.88 3.06 10.60
C ASN A 203 11.46 4.42 10.16
N LYS A 204 12.24 4.42 9.07
CA LYS A 204 12.88 5.63 8.53
C LYS A 204 11.84 6.59 7.94
N GLN A 205 11.77 7.80 8.45
CA GLN A 205 10.92 8.87 7.94
C GLN A 205 11.64 9.68 6.85
N ILE A 206 11.76 9.12 5.65
CA ILE A 206 12.43 9.78 4.52
C ILE A 206 11.51 10.78 3.80
N VAL A 207 12.08 11.78 3.13
CA VAL A 207 11.34 12.81 2.37
C VAL A 207 11.80 12.85 0.91
N LYS A 208 10.87 12.60 -0.01
CA LYS A 208 11.09 12.71 -1.46
C LYS A 208 10.96 14.15 -1.94
N THR A 209 11.89 14.62 -2.76
CA THR A 209 11.92 16.00 -3.25
C THR A 209 11.72 16.06 -4.76
N HIS A 210 10.61 16.65 -5.20
CA HIS A 210 10.36 17.00 -6.59
C HIS A 210 10.73 18.46 -6.84
N THR A 211 11.18 18.77 -8.05
CA THR A 211 11.58 20.14 -8.42
C THR A 211 10.83 20.60 -9.68
N ILE A 212 10.42 21.87 -9.71
CA ILE A 212 9.72 22.48 -10.85
C ILE A 212 10.44 23.77 -11.23
N GLY A 213 10.96 23.83 -12.46
CA GLY A 213 11.43 25.07 -13.09
C GLY A 213 10.29 25.80 -13.79
N PHE A 214 9.89 26.96 -13.28
CA PHE A 214 8.82 27.79 -13.85
C PHE A 214 9.38 28.89 -14.75
N ASP A 215 9.13 28.81 -16.05
CA ASP A 215 9.67 29.73 -17.07
C ASP A 215 11.21 29.90 -16.99
N LEU A 216 11.90 28.84 -16.53
CA LEU A 216 13.33 28.84 -16.30
C LEU A 216 14.08 28.36 -17.54
N ASN A 217 14.97 29.19 -18.08
CA ASN A 217 15.73 28.91 -19.30
C ASN A 217 17.26 28.82 -19.11
N LYS A 218 17.76 28.93 -17.87
CA LYS A 218 19.19 28.89 -17.56
C LYS A 218 19.68 27.44 -17.38
N PRO A 219 20.54 26.89 -18.26
CA PRO A 219 20.91 25.47 -18.23
C PRO A 219 21.52 25.00 -16.90
N SER A 220 22.42 25.79 -16.29
CA SER A 220 23.03 25.40 -15.01
C SER A 220 22.03 25.34 -13.86
N ALA A 221 21.02 26.20 -13.87
CA ALA A 221 19.97 26.22 -12.86
C ALA A 221 19.01 25.04 -13.03
N ILE A 222 18.62 24.74 -14.28
CA ILE A 222 17.82 23.55 -14.60
C ILE A 222 18.58 22.29 -14.15
N ARG A 223 19.88 22.19 -14.47
CA ARG A 223 20.70 21.05 -14.06
C ARG A 223 20.78 20.90 -12.55
N PHE A 224 20.96 22.00 -11.81
CA PHE A 224 20.91 21.99 -10.35
C PHE A 224 19.56 21.49 -9.78
N LEU A 225 18.43 21.86 -10.39
CA LEU A 225 17.11 21.34 -10.00
C LEU A 225 16.96 19.84 -10.30
N ILE A 226 17.51 19.36 -11.42
CA ILE A 226 17.57 17.94 -11.77
C ILE A 226 18.43 17.18 -10.76
N ASP A 227 19.62 17.69 -10.42
CA ASP A 227 20.51 17.09 -9.43
C ASP A 227 19.80 16.91 -8.08
N MET A 228 19.09 17.94 -7.60
CA MET A 228 18.31 17.86 -6.36
C MET A 228 17.17 16.83 -6.44
N ALA A 229 16.41 16.79 -7.53
CA ALA A 229 15.34 15.80 -7.70
C ALA A 229 15.91 14.37 -7.71
N ASN A 230 17.01 14.16 -8.43
CA ASN A 230 17.68 12.87 -8.55
C ASN A 230 18.12 12.32 -7.19
N VAL A 231 18.87 13.10 -6.39
CA VAL A 231 19.32 12.64 -5.07
C VAL A 231 18.19 12.64 -4.04
N GLY A 232 17.11 13.40 -4.29
CA GLY A 232 15.93 13.48 -3.45
C GLY A 232 14.88 12.41 -3.75
N GLY A 233 15.16 11.45 -4.64
CA GLY A 233 14.23 10.38 -5.00
C GLY A 233 12.92 10.85 -5.64
N GLY A 234 12.91 12.05 -6.22
CA GLY A 234 11.76 12.64 -6.91
C GLY A 234 12.08 13.00 -8.36
N ASP A 235 11.15 13.70 -9.00
CA ASP A 235 11.23 14.05 -10.42
C ASP A 235 11.39 15.57 -10.64
N PHE A 236 12.05 15.92 -11.74
CA PHE A 236 12.13 17.29 -12.24
C PHE A 236 11.06 17.55 -13.30
N TYR A 237 10.40 18.71 -13.22
CA TYR A 237 9.42 19.18 -14.19
C TYR A 237 9.73 20.61 -14.63
N SER A 238 9.26 20.95 -15.83
CA SER A 238 9.32 22.31 -16.36
C SER A 238 7.93 22.78 -16.74
N ALA A 239 7.60 24.02 -16.41
CA ALA A 239 6.33 24.65 -16.78
C ALA A 239 6.57 26.11 -17.17
N ALA A 240 6.03 26.58 -18.29
CA ALA A 240 6.20 27.97 -18.76
C ALA A 240 4.96 28.85 -18.47
N ASN A 241 3.87 28.27 -17.99
CA ASN A 241 2.63 29.00 -17.69
C ASN A 241 1.78 28.27 -16.65
N ALA A 242 0.76 28.96 -16.14
CA ALA A 242 -0.15 28.43 -15.12
C ALA A 242 -0.85 27.12 -15.53
N GLY A 243 -1.22 26.97 -16.81
CA GLY A 243 -1.86 25.75 -17.31
C GLY A 243 -0.93 24.53 -17.23
N GLN A 244 0.31 24.68 -17.69
CA GLN A 244 1.34 23.64 -17.58
C GLN A 244 1.69 23.34 -16.12
N LEU A 245 1.72 24.38 -15.27
CA LEU A 245 1.99 24.20 -13.84
C LEU A 245 0.92 23.35 -13.16
N VAL A 246 -0.36 23.51 -13.52
CA VAL A 246 -1.45 22.66 -13.05
C VAL A 246 -1.22 21.20 -13.45
N THR A 247 -0.90 20.94 -14.72
CA THR A 247 -0.60 19.58 -15.20
C THR A 247 0.59 18.95 -14.47
N VAL A 248 1.65 19.73 -14.21
CA VAL A 248 2.81 19.25 -13.44
C VAL A 248 2.40 18.86 -12.01
N PHE A 249 1.62 19.68 -11.32
CA PHE A 249 1.14 19.33 -9.97
C PHE A 249 0.19 18.13 -9.99
N GLU A 250 -0.66 17.97 -11.00
CA GLU A 250 -1.50 16.77 -11.17
C GLU A 250 -0.67 15.50 -11.34
N ASN A 251 0.42 15.57 -12.12
CA ASN A 251 1.35 14.46 -12.30
C ASN A 251 2.09 14.12 -11.00
N ILE A 252 2.63 15.12 -10.30
CA ILE A 252 3.32 14.92 -9.01
C ILE A 252 2.34 14.31 -8.01
N LEU A 253 1.13 14.86 -7.86
CA LEU A 253 0.15 14.34 -6.92
C LEU A 253 -0.29 12.91 -7.29
N THR A 254 -0.35 12.56 -8.57
CA THR A 254 -0.60 11.18 -9.01
C THR A 254 0.55 10.25 -8.61
N GLN A 255 1.80 10.66 -8.80
CA GLN A 255 2.96 9.85 -8.38
C GLN A 255 3.07 9.71 -6.85
N VAL A 256 2.84 10.79 -6.10
CA VAL A 256 2.77 10.77 -4.63
C VAL A 256 1.72 9.76 -4.16
N LYS A 257 0.59 9.67 -4.88
CA LYS A 257 -0.48 8.72 -4.61
C LYS A 257 -0.15 7.27 -5.02
N ASN A 258 0.75 7.07 -5.98
CA ASN A 258 1.06 5.75 -6.59
C ASN A 258 2.42 5.17 -6.17
N ASP A 259 3.12 5.77 -5.20
CA ASP A 259 4.40 5.27 -4.71
C ASP A 259 4.24 3.91 -3.99
N PRO A 260 4.75 2.79 -4.54
CA PRO A 260 4.51 1.47 -3.97
C PRO A 260 5.50 1.15 -2.85
N THR A 261 4.97 0.66 -1.72
CA THR A 261 5.14 -0.71 -1.23
C THR A 261 4.83 -0.74 0.27
N SER A 262 3.92 -1.60 0.69
CA SER A 262 3.95 -2.13 2.05
C SER A 262 3.90 -3.65 1.93
N PHE A 263 4.84 -4.32 2.58
CA PHE A 263 4.88 -5.76 2.65
C PHE A 263 3.85 -6.24 3.67
N VAL A 264 3.16 -7.34 3.36
CA VAL A 264 2.66 -8.23 4.41
C VAL A 264 3.74 -9.22 4.80
N ALA A 265 3.62 -9.81 5.98
CA ALA A 265 4.57 -10.83 6.43
C ALA A 265 4.68 -11.97 5.38
N PRO A 266 5.90 -12.36 4.96
CA PRO A 266 6.09 -13.46 4.01
C PRO A 266 5.61 -14.78 4.60
N ALA A 267 5.04 -15.64 3.76
CA ALA A 267 4.68 -17.01 4.11
C ALA A 267 5.76 -17.97 3.59
N LEU A 268 6.29 -18.81 4.48
CA LEU A 268 7.26 -19.85 4.13
C LEU A 268 6.54 -21.18 3.91
N ALA A 269 6.88 -21.91 2.84
CA ALA A 269 6.43 -23.29 2.67
C ALA A 269 7.14 -24.19 3.70
N THR A 270 6.40 -24.71 4.69
CA THR A 270 6.95 -25.66 5.67
C THR A 270 6.80 -27.09 5.16
N ASN A 271 7.89 -27.88 5.18
CA ASN A 271 7.84 -29.31 4.87
C ASN A 271 7.14 -30.08 6.01
N ALA A 272 6.08 -30.83 5.71
CA ALA A 272 5.37 -31.66 6.69
C ALA A 272 6.14 -32.95 7.07
N PHE A 273 6.99 -33.47 6.19
CA PHE A 273 7.68 -34.76 6.33
C PHE A 273 9.06 -34.64 7.00
N ASN A 274 9.62 -33.43 7.05
CA ASN A 274 10.81 -33.10 7.82
C ASN A 274 10.57 -31.75 8.50
N ARG A 275 9.94 -31.75 9.68
CA ARG A 275 9.71 -30.57 10.53
C ARG A 275 10.99 -29.76 10.88
N LEU A 276 12.18 -30.27 10.54
CA LEU A 276 13.50 -29.64 10.68
C LEU A 276 13.99 -28.89 9.42
N LEU A 277 13.34 -29.04 8.26
CA LEU A 277 13.71 -28.39 7.00
C LEU A 277 12.51 -27.62 6.43
N SER A 278 12.56 -26.29 6.44
CA SER A 278 11.68 -25.48 5.57
C SER A 278 12.00 -25.82 4.11
N ARG A 279 10.99 -25.94 3.23
CA ARG A 279 11.25 -25.91 1.79
C ARG A 279 11.87 -24.57 1.43
N ASP A 280 12.63 -24.53 0.34
CA ASP A 280 13.32 -23.33 -0.13
C ASP A 280 12.38 -22.37 -0.86
N GLU A 281 11.07 -22.42 -0.63
CA GLU A 281 10.07 -21.59 -1.30
C GLU A 281 9.38 -20.64 -0.32
N VAL A 282 9.17 -19.40 -0.77
CA VAL A 282 8.55 -18.33 0.00
C VAL A 282 7.54 -17.57 -0.87
N TYR A 283 6.42 -17.21 -0.27
CA TYR A 283 5.31 -16.49 -0.92
C TYR A 283 5.12 -15.13 -0.26
N PHE A 284 4.98 -14.09 -1.09
CA PHE A 284 4.76 -12.72 -0.65
C PHE A 284 3.41 -12.23 -1.14
N GLY A 285 2.52 -11.87 -0.20
CA GLY A 285 1.38 -11.01 -0.52
C GLY A 285 1.85 -9.58 -0.78
N LEU A 286 1.21 -8.90 -1.72
CA LEU A 286 1.54 -7.53 -2.12
C LEU A 286 0.29 -6.70 -2.25
N PHE A 287 0.45 -5.39 -2.03
CA PHE A 287 -0.56 -4.40 -2.35
C PHE A 287 0.05 -3.04 -2.69
N THR A 288 -0.70 -2.27 -3.48
CA THR A 288 -0.41 -0.86 -3.76
C THR A 288 -1.59 -0.01 -3.32
N PRO A 289 -1.43 0.87 -2.30
CA PRO A 289 -2.44 1.83 -1.93
C PRO A 289 -2.89 2.70 -3.10
N ASN A 290 -4.20 3.00 -3.16
CA ASN A 290 -4.79 3.87 -4.16
C ASN A 290 -5.84 4.79 -3.50
N LEU A 291 -6.17 5.93 -4.09
CA LEU A 291 -7.34 6.72 -3.66
C LEU A 291 -8.66 6.06 -4.02
N ALA A 292 -8.64 5.21 -5.04
CA ALA A 292 -9.77 4.41 -5.40
C ALA A 292 -10.11 3.42 -4.28
N LYS A 293 -11.39 3.07 -4.18
CA LYS A 293 -11.91 2.17 -3.14
C LYS A 293 -11.29 0.77 -3.18
N ALA A 294 -10.87 0.31 -4.36
CA ALA A 294 -10.22 -0.97 -4.57
C ALA A 294 -8.73 -0.76 -4.81
N TRP A 295 -7.90 -1.39 -3.99
CA TRP A 295 -6.46 -1.40 -4.17
C TRP A 295 -6.05 -2.64 -4.94
N GLU A 296 -4.97 -2.50 -5.70
CA GLU A 296 -4.40 -3.62 -6.46
C GLU A 296 -3.53 -4.47 -5.54
N GLY A 297 -3.57 -5.79 -5.73
CA GLY A 297 -2.75 -6.73 -4.97
C GLY A 297 -2.19 -7.86 -5.81
N ASN A 298 -1.35 -8.68 -5.20
CA ASN A 298 -0.73 -9.83 -5.86
C ASN A 298 -0.18 -10.84 -4.85
N VAL A 299 0.16 -12.04 -5.33
CA VAL A 299 1.01 -12.99 -4.61
C VAL A 299 2.15 -13.41 -5.52
N LYS A 300 3.39 -13.30 -5.02
CA LYS A 300 4.60 -13.70 -5.76
C LYS A 300 5.34 -14.83 -5.05
N LYS A 301 5.91 -15.75 -5.82
CA LYS A 301 6.71 -16.89 -5.36
C LYS A 301 8.19 -16.64 -5.63
N TYR A 302 9.02 -16.83 -4.61
CA TYR A 302 10.48 -16.73 -4.65
C TYR A 302 11.12 -17.92 -3.93
N ARG A 303 12.44 -18.05 -4.02
CA ARG A 303 13.20 -19.02 -3.23
C ARG A 303 13.81 -18.36 -2.00
N ILE A 304 14.03 -19.14 -0.95
CA ILE A 304 14.80 -18.75 0.24
C ILE A 304 15.99 -19.67 0.39
N CYS A 305 17.16 -19.08 0.60
CA CYS A 305 18.39 -19.83 0.79
C CYS A 305 18.37 -20.58 2.14
N VAL A 306 18.19 -21.90 2.10
CA VAL A 306 18.15 -22.78 3.29
C VAL A 306 19.42 -23.62 3.48
N ALA A 307 20.33 -23.64 2.50
CA ALA A 307 21.56 -24.41 2.54
C ALA A 307 22.80 -23.50 2.53
N SER A 308 23.73 -23.71 3.46
CA SER A 308 24.99 -22.95 3.50
C SER A 308 25.93 -23.36 2.36
N GLY A 309 26.29 -22.43 1.47
CA GLY A 309 27.37 -22.64 0.49
C GLY A 309 27.16 -21.97 -0.87
N SER A 310 25.94 -21.96 -1.41
CA SER A 310 25.60 -21.33 -2.70
C SER A 310 25.09 -19.89 -2.54
N CYS A 311 24.55 -19.56 -1.37
CA CYS A 311 23.98 -18.27 -1.02
C CYS A 311 24.08 -18.05 0.51
N SER A 312 23.84 -16.83 0.96
CA SER A 312 23.74 -16.52 2.40
C SER A 312 22.40 -17.04 2.94
N LEU A 313 22.44 -17.77 4.07
CA LEU A 313 21.23 -18.35 4.68
C LEU A 313 20.19 -17.26 4.94
N GLY A 314 18.94 -17.49 4.51
CA GLY A 314 17.84 -16.54 4.63
C GLY A 314 17.72 -15.52 3.51
N THR A 315 18.68 -15.45 2.57
CA THR A 315 18.56 -14.59 1.39
C THR A 315 17.43 -15.07 0.48
N ILE A 316 16.59 -14.13 0.03
CA ILE A 316 15.52 -14.39 -0.92
C ILE A 316 16.11 -14.32 -2.34
N LEU A 317 15.88 -15.37 -3.12
CA LEU A 317 16.40 -15.55 -4.47
C LEU A 317 15.24 -15.52 -5.48
N ASP A 318 15.51 -14.90 -6.62
CA ASP A 318 14.62 -14.84 -7.77
C ASP A 318 14.65 -16.14 -8.60
N ALA A 319 13.88 -16.16 -9.69
CA ALA A 319 13.81 -17.29 -10.60
C ALA A 319 15.16 -17.68 -11.22
N ASN A 320 16.14 -16.76 -11.24
CA ASN A 320 17.46 -16.92 -11.83
C ASN A 320 18.58 -17.13 -10.79
N ASP A 321 18.22 -17.44 -9.53
CA ASP A 321 19.14 -17.60 -8.40
C ASP A 321 19.90 -16.32 -8.02
N VAL A 322 19.33 -15.15 -8.35
CA VAL A 322 19.87 -13.84 -7.97
C VAL A 322 19.10 -13.30 -6.78
N GLU A 323 19.79 -12.63 -5.85
CA GLU A 323 19.13 -12.02 -4.69
C GLU A 323 18.04 -11.03 -5.14
N ALA A 324 16.81 -11.28 -4.71
CA ALA A 324 15.62 -10.55 -5.11
C ALA A 324 15.37 -9.28 -4.28
N ILE A 325 15.92 -9.20 -3.06
CA ILE A 325 15.68 -8.10 -2.11
C ILE A 325 16.89 -7.16 -2.08
N ASP A 326 16.63 -5.86 -2.10
CA ASP A 326 17.61 -4.80 -1.96
C ASP A 326 17.88 -4.56 -0.46
N SER A 327 19.10 -4.89 -0.03
CA SER A 327 19.57 -4.71 1.35
C SER A 327 19.54 -3.26 1.87
N SER A 328 19.38 -2.24 1.01
CA SER A 328 19.34 -0.84 1.43
C SER A 328 17.97 -0.38 1.93
N ASN A 329 16.90 -1.05 1.49
CA ASN A 329 15.52 -0.63 1.73
C ASN A 329 14.56 -1.79 2.01
N ASP A 330 15.05 -3.03 2.05
CA ASP A 330 14.31 -4.27 2.25
C ASP A 330 13.16 -4.49 1.24
N LYS A 331 13.24 -3.89 0.04
CA LYS A 331 12.27 -4.04 -1.04
C LYS A 331 12.74 -4.99 -2.14
N PHE A 332 11.82 -5.50 -2.95
CA PHE A 332 12.21 -6.18 -4.19
C PHE A 332 13.02 -5.25 -5.10
N LYS A 333 14.13 -5.76 -5.64
CA LYS A 333 14.88 -5.10 -6.70
C LYS A 333 13.98 -4.96 -7.92
N ASP A 334 14.10 -3.86 -8.65
CA ASP A 334 13.36 -3.65 -9.89
C ASP A 334 13.70 -4.69 -10.98
N THR A 335 14.86 -5.34 -10.85
CA THR A 335 15.32 -6.43 -11.73
C THR A 335 14.92 -7.82 -11.25
N ALA A 336 14.30 -7.97 -10.07
CA ALA A 336 13.92 -9.28 -9.57
C ALA A 336 12.81 -9.88 -10.43
N GLN A 337 12.81 -11.20 -10.53
CA GLN A 337 11.81 -11.97 -11.26
C GLN A 337 11.21 -13.07 -10.39
N GLY A 338 9.91 -13.02 -10.14
CA GLY A 338 9.19 -14.10 -9.47
C GLY A 338 9.23 -15.42 -10.24
N ILE A 339 9.15 -16.55 -9.54
CA ILE A 339 9.26 -17.91 -10.13
C ILE A 339 8.15 -18.17 -11.15
N TRP A 340 6.90 -17.87 -10.79
CA TRP A 340 5.77 -17.99 -11.71
C TRP A 340 5.93 -17.08 -12.94
N SER A 341 6.57 -15.92 -12.75
CA SER A 341 6.83 -14.93 -13.81
C SER A 341 8.02 -15.26 -14.70
N ALA A 342 8.66 -16.41 -14.50
CA ALA A 342 9.68 -16.96 -15.39
C ALA A 342 9.14 -18.13 -16.24
N ALA A 343 7.90 -18.57 -16.03
CA ALA A 343 7.31 -19.66 -16.78
C ALA A 343 7.13 -19.28 -18.28
N PRO A 344 7.32 -20.24 -19.21
CA PRO A 344 7.12 -19.98 -20.64
C PRO A 344 5.70 -19.47 -20.92
N GLY A 345 5.60 -18.26 -21.48
CA GLY A 345 4.33 -17.59 -21.78
C GLY A 345 3.98 -16.43 -20.85
N THR A 346 4.62 -16.32 -19.67
CA THR A 346 4.41 -15.24 -18.69
C THR A 346 5.70 -14.55 -18.23
N VAL A 347 6.78 -14.70 -19.02
CA VAL A 347 8.11 -14.13 -18.75
C VAL A 347 8.04 -12.60 -18.60
N VAL A 348 8.13 -12.12 -17.36
CA VAL A 348 8.10 -10.71 -16.99
C VAL A 348 9.05 -10.45 -15.84
N ILE A 349 9.94 -9.46 -16.00
CA ILE A 349 10.69 -8.88 -14.87
C ILE A 349 9.70 -8.03 -14.08
N ASP A 350 9.32 -8.51 -12.91
CA ASP A 350 8.15 -8.03 -12.19
C ASP A 350 8.53 -7.21 -10.95
N GLY A 351 9.73 -7.40 -10.41
CA GLY A 351 10.31 -6.63 -9.32
C GLY A 351 9.31 -6.28 -8.22
N LYS A 352 9.28 -4.99 -7.85
CA LYS A 352 8.33 -4.45 -6.85
C LYS A 352 6.91 -4.18 -7.39
N ALA A 353 6.67 -4.35 -8.68
CA ALA A 353 5.38 -3.99 -9.27
C ALA A 353 4.31 -5.01 -8.84
N THR A 354 3.25 -4.50 -8.21
CA THR A 354 2.12 -5.32 -7.75
C THR A 354 1.34 -5.87 -8.94
N THR A 355 1.09 -5.07 -9.98
CA THR A 355 0.31 -5.46 -11.16
C THR A 355 1.14 -6.11 -12.27
N GLN A 356 2.29 -6.70 -11.90
CA GLN A 356 3.12 -7.48 -12.81
C GLN A 356 3.57 -8.76 -12.11
N GLY A 357 3.64 -9.82 -12.91
CA GLY A 357 4.07 -11.14 -12.45
C GLY A 357 3.17 -11.72 -11.37
N GLY A 358 3.65 -12.74 -10.65
CA GLY A 358 2.89 -13.43 -9.62
C GLY A 358 1.57 -14.06 -10.10
N ALA A 359 0.74 -14.47 -9.13
CA ALA A 359 -0.53 -15.14 -9.39
C ALA A 359 -1.50 -14.28 -10.22
N GLY A 360 -1.50 -12.96 -10.03
CA GLY A 360 -2.41 -12.07 -10.77
C GLY A 360 -2.14 -12.02 -12.27
N HIS A 361 -0.88 -12.20 -12.71
CA HIS A 361 -0.53 -12.22 -14.13
C HIS A 361 -0.86 -13.55 -14.81
N GLU A 362 -1.00 -14.63 -14.03
CA GLU A 362 -1.41 -15.95 -14.55
C GLU A 362 -2.92 -16.01 -14.87
N ILE A 363 -3.69 -15.02 -14.40
CA ILE A 363 -5.12 -14.87 -14.73
C ILE A 363 -5.25 -14.17 -16.07
N VAL A 364 -5.01 -14.90 -17.15
CA VAL A 364 -4.99 -14.35 -18.53
C VAL A 364 -6.31 -14.45 -19.28
N ASP A 365 -7.25 -15.28 -18.83
CA ASP A 365 -8.51 -15.53 -19.51
C ASP A 365 -9.68 -15.72 -18.53
N PHE A 366 -10.56 -14.72 -18.46
CA PHE A 366 -11.77 -14.74 -17.62
C PHE A 366 -12.71 -15.91 -17.96
N THR A 367 -12.62 -16.49 -19.16
CA THR A 367 -13.48 -17.60 -19.56
C THR A 367 -13.09 -18.92 -18.90
N ALA A 368 -11.82 -19.05 -18.51
CA ALA A 368 -11.27 -20.19 -17.78
C ALA A 368 -11.47 -20.08 -16.25
N GLN A 369 -11.86 -18.91 -15.74
CA GLN A 369 -11.99 -18.66 -14.31
C GLN A 369 -13.25 -19.31 -13.72
N THR A 370 -13.09 -19.86 -12.51
CA THR A 370 -14.18 -20.43 -11.72
C THR A 370 -14.39 -19.61 -10.45
N PHE A 371 -15.63 -19.19 -10.21
CA PHE A 371 -16.01 -18.42 -9.04
C PHE A 371 -17.04 -19.20 -8.21
N TYR A 372 -16.76 -19.37 -6.92
CA TYR A 372 -17.63 -20.04 -5.97
C TYR A 372 -18.22 -19.06 -4.96
N THR A 373 -19.39 -19.39 -4.41
CA THR A 373 -20.04 -18.60 -3.36
C THR A 373 -20.79 -19.51 -2.38
N ASP A 374 -21.09 -19.01 -1.19
CA ASP A 374 -21.73 -19.77 -0.10
C ASP A 374 -23.26 -19.76 -0.15
N GLN A 375 -23.88 -19.03 -1.07
CA GLN A 375 -25.32 -18.86 -1.12
C GLN A 375 -25.86 -18.96 -2.56
N ASN A 376 -26.98 -19.66 -2.72
CA ASN A 376 -27.77 -19.62 -3.94
C ASN A 376 -29.15 -18.99 -3.70
N ASN A 377 -30.05 -19.03 -4.68
CA ASN A 377 -31.41 -18.48 -4.55
C ASN A 377 -32.25 -19.10 -3.41
N ALA A 378 -31.93 -20.33 -2.97
CA ALA A 378 -32.62 -21.01 -1.87
C ALA A 378 -32.02 -20.66 -0.48
N GLY A 379 -30.91 -19.93 -0.42
CA GLY A 379 -30.22 -19.56 0.81
C GLY A 379 -28.89 -20.30 0.98
N PHE A 380 -28.42 -20.35 2.23
CA PHE A 380 -27.17 -21.02 2.60
C PHE A 380 -27.35 -22.55 2.66
N PRO A 381 -26.33 -23.35 2.31
CA PRO A 381 -26.34 -24.78 2.53
C PRO A 381 -26.43 -25.12 4.02
N THR A 382 -27.18 -26.17 4.37
CA THR A 382 -27.43 -26.59 5.76
C THR A 382 -26.80 -27.94 6.11
N SER A 383 -25.91 -28.47 5.26
CA SER A 383 -25.29 -29.79 5.44
C SER A 383 -24.20 -29.76 6.51
N ALA A 384 -24.36 -30.55 7.56
CA ALA A 384 -23.35 -30.69 8.63
C ALA A 384 -22.02 -31.29 8.13
N SER A 385 -22.04 -32.05 7.03
CA SER A 385 -20.86 -32.62 6.35
C SER A 385 -20.32 -31.73 5.22
N GLY A 386 -20.77 -30.46 5.16
CA GLY A 386 -20.46 -29.51 4.10
C GLY A 386 -21.15 -29.82 2.77
N THR A 387 -21.27 -28.80 1.92
CA THR A 387 -21.92 -28.86 0.61
C THR A 387 -20.93 -28.46 -0.48
N SER A 388 -20.77 -29.30 -1.50
CA SER A 388 -19.92 -28.97 -2.67
C SER A 388 -20.41 -27.70 -3.36
N LEU A 389 -19.49 -26.79 -3.64
CA LEU A 389 -19.79 -25.53 -4.33
C LEU A 389 -19.81 -25.68 -5.86
N ASP A 390 -19.50 -26.87 -6.40
CA ASP A 390 -19.67 -27.18 -7.83
C ASP A 390 -21.15 -27.32 -8.26
N GLY A 391 -22.07 -27.19 -7.30
CA GLY A 391 -23.50 -27.27 -7.51
C GLY A 391 -24.13 -26.03 -8.17
N ILE A 392 -25.39 -26.21 -8.59
CA ILE A 392 -26.20 -25.18 -9.23
C ILE A 392 -26.38 -23.95 -8.31
N GLY A 393 -26.12 -22.76 -8.88
CA GLY A 393 -26.24 -21.49 -8.17
C GLY A 393 -25.08 -21.16 -7.22
N PHE A 394 -24.11 -22.07 -7.04
CA PHE A 394 -22.91 -21.85 -6.24
C PHE A 394 -21.66 -21.61 -7.10
N LYS A 395 -21.62 -22.15 -8.33
CA LYS A 395 -20.50 -22.01 -9.29
C LYS A 395 -20.83 -21.08 -10.45
N LEU A 396 -20.23 -19.90 -10.47
CA LEU A 396 -20.27 -18.96 -11.57
C LEU A 396 -19.08 -19.18 -12.53
N ASN A 397 -19.36 -19.16 -13.83
CA ASN A 397 -18.37 -19.08 -14.90
C ASN A 397 -18.90 -18.18 -16.03
N SER A 398 -18.05 -17.91 -17.02
CA SER A 398 -18.38 -17.03 -18.15
C SER A 398 -19.57 -17.52 -19.00
N GLY A 399 -19.88 -18.82 -18.95
CA GLY A 399 -20.96 -19.45 -19.72
C GLY A 399 -22.32 -19.49 -19.01
N ASN A 400 -22.39 -19.17 -17.70
CA ASN A 400 -23.62 -19.32 -16.92
C ASN A 400 -24.06 -18.08 -16.14
N TRP A 401 -23.39 -16.94 -16.28
CA TRP A 401 -23.69 -15.69 -15.57
C TRP A 401 -25.16 -15.22 -15.71
N PHE A 402 -25.83 -15.60 -16.80
CA PHE A 402 -27.22 -15.29 -17.11
C PHE A 402 -28.23 -16.30 -16.54
N SER A 403 -27.78 -17.40 -15.90
CA SER A 403 -28.68 -18.42 -15.33
C SER A 403 -29.64 -17.83 -14.32
N SER A 404 -30.90 -18.32 -14.28
CA SER A 404 -31.87 -17.94 -13.25
C SER A 404 -31.37 -18.21 -11.82
N ASP A 405 -30.43 -19.14 -11.64
CA ASP A 405 -29.91 -19.56 -10.34
C ASP A 405 -29.06 -18.50 -9.63
N PHE A 406 -28.65 -17.44 -10.35
CA PHE A 406 -27.90 -16.30 -9.81
C PHE A 406 -28.76 -15.04 -9.62
N SER A 407 -30.09 -15.16 -9.50
CA SER A 407 -30.97 -14.00 -9.39
C SER A 407 -30.71 -13.19 -8.11
N SER A 408 -30.45 -13.85 -6.97
CA SER A 408 -30.07 -13.19 -5.72
C SER A 408 -28.71 -12.48 -5.84
N MET A 409 -27.70 -13.17 -6.38
CA MET A 409 -26.36 -12.59 -6.61
C MET A 409 -26.43 -11.39 -7.56
N ARG A 410 -27.11 -11.50 -8.71
CA ARG A 410 -27.30 -10.36 -9.63
C ARG A 410 -28.00 -9.19 -8.96
N SER A 411 -28.98 -9.45 -8.08
CA SER A 411 -29.68 -8.37 -7.38
C SER A 411 -28.78 -7.61 -6.41
N ALA A 412 -27.78 -8.29 -5.84
CA ALA A 412 -26.78 -7.64 -4.98
C ALA A 412 -25.68 -6.93 -5.77
N ILE A 413 -25.26 -7.47 -6.92
CA ILE A 413 -24.11 -6.97 -7.70
C ILE A 413 -24.51 -5.90 -8.74
N CYS A 414 -25.70 -6.03 -9.32
CA CYS A 414 -26.17 -5.18 -10.41
C CYS A 414 -27.20 -4.16 -9.90
N PRO A 415 -26.94 -2.84 -10.02
CA PRO A 415 -27.94 -1.82 -9.70
C PRO A 415 -29.25 -2.00 -10.49
N THR A 416 -29.15 -2.46 -11.74
CA THR A 416 -30.27 -2.88 -12.57
C THR A 416 -30.06 -4.32 -13.03
N PRO A 417 -30.65 -5.31 -12.34
CA PRO A 417 -30.48 -6.72 -12.70
C PRO A 417 -30.97 -7.03 -14.12
N SER A 418 -30.15 -7.75 -14.88
CA SER A 418 -30.46 -8.16 -16.26
C SER A 418 -29.70 -9.44 -16.63
N THR A 419 -30.25 -10.21 -17.55
CA THR A 419 -29.60 -11.37 -18.18
C THR A 419 -29.31 -11.13 -19.66
N SER A 420 -29.55 -9.90 -20.16
CA SER A 420 -29.31 -9.56 -21.56
C SER A 420 -27.83 -9.37 -21.84
N VAL A 421 -27.35 -10.00 -22.92
CA VAL A 421 -25.99 -9.77 -23.45
C VAL A 421 -25.83 -8.28 -23.81
N GLY A 422 -24.68 -7.71 -23.46
CA GLY A 422 -24.34 -6.29 -23.59
C GLY A 422 -24.79 -5.41 -22.42
N SER A 423 -25.53 -5.94 -21.45
CA SER A 423 -26.03 -5.15 -20.32
C SER A 423 -24.94 -4.78 -19.31
N GLU A 424 -25.18 -3.73 -18.52
CA GLU A 424 -24.30 -3.38 -17.38
C GLU A 424 -24.22 -4.51 -16.35
N CYS A 425 -25.26 -5.34 -16.23
CA CYS A 425 -25.24 -6.48 -15.33
C CYS A 425 -24.32 -7.59 -15.84
N GLU A 426 -24.29 -7.86 -17.15
CA GLU A 426 -23.29 -8.77 -17.73
C GLU A 426 -21.87 -8.30 -17.39
N LYS A 427 -21.58 -7.01 -17.61
CA LYS A 427 -20.25 -6.45 -17.34
C LYS A 427 -19.83 -6.68 -15.89
N ARG A 428 -20.74 -6.44 -14.93
CA ARG A 428 -20.46 -6.60 -13.50
C ARG A 428 -20.33 -8.06 -13.07
N MET A 429 -21.17 -8.96 -13.60
CA MET A 429 -21.06 -10.39 -13.29
C MET A 429 -19.77 -10.99 -13.85
N LEU A 430 -19.41 -10.64 -15.09
CA LEU A 430 -18.17 -11.11 -15.71
C LEU A 430 -16.92 -10.40 -15.16
N PHE A 431 -17.07 -9.21 -14.57
CA PHE A 431 -15.99 -8.52 -13.86
C PHE A 431 -15.48 -9.33 -12.65
N LEU A 432 -16.34 -10.12 -11.99
CA LEU A 432 -15.94 -11.05 -10.92
C LEU A 432 -14.94 -12.10 -11.39
N LEU A 433 -14.99 -12.46 -12.68
CA LEU A 433 -14.09 -13.40 -13.34
C LEU A 433 -12.87 -12.71 -13.95
N GLY A 434 -12.75 -11.38 -13.80
CA GLY A 434 -11.68 -10.59 -14.38
C GLY A 434 -11.90 -10.14 -15.83
N LYS A 435 -13.13 -10.26 -16.36
CA LYS A 435 -13.44 -9.67 -17.67
C LYS A 435 -13.27 -8.16 -17.60
N LYS A 436 -12.56 -7.62 -18.58
CA LYS A 436 -12.38 -6.18 -18.73
C LYS A 436 -13.70 -5.47 -19.09
N SER A 437 -14.02 -4.40 -18.35
CA SER A 437 -15.16 -3.50 -18.64
C SER A 437 -14.76 -2.19 -19.30
N ASN A 438 -13.54 -1.72 -19.03
CA ASN A 438 -12.96 -0.47 -19.50
C ASN A 438 -11.45 -0.67 -19.64
N THR A 439 -10.82 0.02 -20.59
CA THR A 439 -9.37 -0.06 -20.80
C THR A 439 -8.62 0.66 -19.68
N ASN A 440 -7.65 -0.03 -19.08
CA ASN A 440 -6.64 0.56 -18.21
C ASN A 440 -5.25 0.05 -18.65
N PRO A 441 -4.47 0.83 -19.41
CA PRO A 441 -3.20 0.35 -19.95
C PRO A 441 -2.15 0.04 -18.88
N ASP A 442 -2.33 0.53 -17.65
CA ASP A 442 -1.37 0.33 -16.56
C ASP A 442 -1.55 -1.01 -15.83
N THR A 443 -2.74 -1.61 -15.93
CA THR A 443 -3.10 -2.82 -15.16
C THR A 443 -3.75 -3.92 -16.01
N ASP A 444 -4.24 -3.62 -17.21
CA ASP A 444 -4.86 -4.64 -18.06
C ASP A 444 -3.85 -5.73 -18.43
N ILE A 445 -4.21 -6.99 -18.19
CA ILE A 445 -3.39 -8.14 -18.61
C ILE A 445 -3.39 -8.24 -20.15
N ASN A 446 -4.56 -8.09 -20.76
CA ASN A 446 -4.70 -8.12 -22.22
C ASN A 446 -5.99 -7.42 -22.72
N ALA A 447 -6.34 -7.68 -23.99
CA ALA A 447 -7.50 -7.09 -24.66
C ALA A 447 -8.85 -7.41 -23.99
N ASN A 448 -8.97 -8.54 -23.29
CA ASN A 448 -10.23 -9.03 -22.71
C ASN A 448 -10.17 -9.19 -21.18
N GLN A 449 -8.97 -9.21 -20.60
CA GLN A 449 -8.71 -9.50 -19.20
C GLN A 449 -8.11 -8.29 -18.48
N ARG A 450 -8.69 -7.93 -17.35
CA ARG A 450 -8.12 -6.95 -16.42
C ARG A 450 -7.26 -7.65 -15.36
N TRP A 451 -6.42 -6.89 -14.66
CA TRP A 451 -5.93 -7.32 -13.35
C TRP A 451 -7.12 -7.60 -12.42
N SER A 452 -7.17 -8.78 -11.81
CA SER A 452 -8.31 -9.24 -11.00
C SER A 452 -7.96 -9.72 -9.60
N VAL A 453 -6.76 -9.40 -9.12
CA VAL A 453 -6.33 -9.68 -7.75
C VAL A 453 -6.25 -8.37 -6.98
N ASN A 454 -7.06 -8.25 -5.94
CA ASN A 454 -7.07 -7.07 -5.06
C ASN A 454 -6.07 -7.23 -3.91
N ASP A 455 -5.90 -6.17 -3.13
CA ASP A 455 -4.87 -6.07 -2.10
C ASP A 455 -4.91 -7.22 -1.08
N VAL A 456 -3.75 -7.87 -0.94
CA VAL A 456 -3.43 -8.81 0.14
C VAL A 456 -2.77 -7.99 1.24
N LEU A 457 -3.60 -7.28 2.04
CA LEU A 457 -3.15 -6.20 2.93
C LEU A 457 -2.74 -6.66 4.32
N HIS A 458 -3.49 -7.58 4.94
CA HIS A 458 -3.09 -8.20 6.22
C HIS A 458 -3.18 -9.72 6.21
N SER A 459 -3.70 -10.31 5.13
CA SER A 459 -3.65 -11.75 4.90
C SER A 459 -2.24 -12.15 4.44
N SER A 460 -1.82 -13.37 4.77
CA SER A 460 -0.64 -14.02 4.21
C SER A 460 -1.06 -15.26 3.44
N PRO A 461 -0.37 -15.60 2.33
CA PRO A 461 -0.60 -16.87 1.63
C PRO A 461 -0.36 -18.07 2.55
N VAL A 462 -1.13 -19.14 2.38
CA VAL A 462 -0.94 -20.40 3.11
C VAL A 462 -0.84 -21.54 2.11
N VAL A 463 0.19 -22.37 2.27
CA VAL A 463 0.43 -23.53 1.41
C VAL A 463 -0.32 -24.74 1.95
N LEU A 464 -1.03 -25.42 1.06
CA LEU A 464 -1.68 -26.71 1.28
C LEU A 464 -0.95 -27.74 0.44
N THR A 465 -0.36 -28.75 1.06
CA THR A 465 0.35 -29.81 0.36
C THR A 465 -0.50 -31.07 0.36
N TYR A 466 -0.80 -31.59 -0.82
CA TYR A 466 -1.57 -32.80 -1.06
C TYR A 466 -0.67 -33.87 -1.66
N ASN A 467 -0.84 -35.12 -1.22
CA ASN A 467 -0.07 -36.28 -1.66
C ASN A 467 1.46 -36.11 -1.57
N GLY A 468 2.17 -37.22 -1.80
CA GLY A 468 3.61 -37.26 -2.00
C GLY A 468 3.95 -38.32 -3.02
N PHE A 469 4.76 -37.98 -4.01
CA PHE A 469 5.23 -38.93 -5.02
C PHE A 469 6.74 -39.12 -4.91
N ASP A 470 7.16 -40.37 -4.95
CA ASP A 470 8.55 -40.75 -5.21
C ASP A 470 8.71 -40.94 -6.72
N THR A 471 9.18 -39.89 -7.39
CA THR A 471 9.38 -39.89 -8.85
C THR A 471 10.66 -40.60 -9.26
N THR A 472 11.57 -40.86 -8.32
CA THR A 472 12.89 -41.47 -8.58
C THR A 472 12.99 -42.93 -8.13
N ASN A 473 11.96 -43.47 -7.48
CA ASN A 473 11.87 -44.82 -6.89
C ASN A 473 13.00 -45.11 -5.88
N ASP A 474 13.45 -44.11 -5.12
CA ASP A 474 14.51 -44.26 -4.11
C ASP A 474 13.97 -44.36 -2.67
N ASN A 475 12.64 -44.47 -2.53
CA ASN A 475 11.84 -44.39 -1.31
C ASN A 475 11.87 -43.02 -0.61
N ASN A 476 12.29 -41.95 -1.29
CA ASN A 476 12.14 -40.59 -0.83
C ASN A 476 11.06 -39.88 -1.65
N ILE A 477 10.08 -39.30 -0.96
CA ILE A 477 9.11 -38.42 -1.60
C ILE A 477 9.82 -37.16 -2.08
N ASP A 478 9.78 -36.90 -3.39
CA ASP A 478 10.50 -35.80 -4.05
C ASP A 478 9.59 -34.86 -4.86
N SER A 479 8.30 -35.19 -5.00
CA SER A 479 7.30 -34.34 -5.66
C SER A 479 6.00 -34.28 -4.87
N PHE A 480 5.37 -33.10 -4.90
CA PHE A 480 4.18 -32.77 -4.13
C PHE A 480 3.17 -31.99 -4.97
N ILE A 481 1.90 -32.06 -4.60
CA ILE A 481 0.87 -31.19 -5.14
C ILE A 481 0.65 -30.04 -4.15
N ASP A 482 1.21 -28.87 -4.46
CA ASP A 482 1.01 -27.68 -3.63
C ASP A 482 -0.10 -26.80 -4.17
N LYS A 483 -0.93 -26.31 -3.26
CA LYS A 483 -1.91 -25.25 -3.50
C LYS A 483 -1.61 -24.09 -2.56
N VAL A 484 -1.92 -22.88 -3.00
CA VAL A 484 -1.74 -21.67 -2.22
C VAL A 484 -3.08 -20.99 -2.06
N ILE A 485 -3.51 -20.77 -0.82
CA ILE A 485 -4.71 -19.98 -0.52
C ILE A 485 -4.37 -18.64 0.09
N TYR A 486 -5.08 -17.59 -0.31
CA TYR A 486 -4.93 -16.25 0.27
C TYR A 486 -6.21 -15.43 0.16
N GLY A 487 -6.46 -14.60 1.17
CA GLY A 487 -7.60 -13.68 1.19
C GLY A 487 -7.25 -12.30 0.63
N THR A 488 -8.23 -11.65 0.01
CA THR A 488 -8.10 -10.32 -0.58
C THR A 488 -9.24 -9.39 -0.14
N ASN A 489 -9.00 -8.09 -0.18
CA ASN A 489 -9.95 -7.08 0.29
C ASN A 489 -11.14 -6.80 -0.63
N ASP A 490 -11.20 -7.39 -1.82
CA ASP A 490 -12.43 -7.50 -2.60
C ASP A 490 -13.42 -8.52 -2.02
N GLY A 491 -13.03 -9.28 -0.99
CA GLY A 491 -13.86 -10.26 -0.31
C GLY A 491 -13.68 -11.68 -0.84
N ALA A 492 -12.66 -11.93 -1.66
CA ALA A 492 -12.37 -13.25 -2.22
C ALA A 492 -11.30 -14.00 -1.41
N LEU A 493 -11.43 -15.33 -1.41
CA LEU A 493 -10.39 -16.29 -1.07
C LEU A 493 -9.96 -16.96 -2.37
N HIS A 494 -8.70 -16.80 -2.73
CA HIS A 494 -8.13 -17.37 -3.95
C HIS A 494 -7.51 -18.73 -3.65
N MET A 495 -7.58 -19.64 -4.61
CA MET A 495 -6.85 -20.92 -4.65
C MET A 495 -6.01 -20.95 -5.91
N VAL A 496 -4.70 -21.06 -5.73
CA VAL A 496 -3.71 -20.99 -6.79
C VAL A 496 -2.87 -22.27 -6.80
N ASN A 497 -2.54 -22.76 -7.98
CA ASN A 497 -1.61 -23.87 -8.14
C ASN A 497 -0.20 -23.43 -7.70
N GLY A 498 0.40 -24.14 -6.74
CA GLY A 498 1.68 -23.78 -6.15
C GLY A 498 2.87 -23.84 -7.11
N GLU A 499 2.77 -24.66 -8.16
CA GLU A 499 3.79 -24.81 -9.19
C GLU A 499 3.67 -23.72 -10.26
N THR A 500 2.47 -23.53 -10.81
CA THR A 500 2.27 -22.67 -11.98
C THR A 500 1.85 -21.24 -11.65
N GLY A 501 1.30 -20.99 -10.46
CA GLY A 501 0.73 -19.69 -10.12
C GLY A 501 -0.66 -19.42 -10.74
N VAL A 502 -1.20 -20.37 -11.51
CA VAL A 502 -2.53 -20.26 -12.12
C VAL A 502 -3.61 -20.37 -11.06
N GLU A 503 -4.53 -19.40 -11.07
CA GLU A 503 -5.74 -19.45 -10.24
C GLU A 503 -6.67 -20.57 -10.71
N GLU A 504 -6.99 -21.51 -9.81
CA GLU A 504 -7.93 -22.59 -10.08
C GLU A 504 -9.37 -22.15 -9.83
N TRP A 505 -9.56 -21.41 -8.74
CA TRP A 505 -10.83 -20.77 -8.41
C TRP A 505 -10.64 -19.66 -7.38
N ARG A 506 -11.69 -18.84 -7.26
CA ARG A 506 -11.88 -17.94 -6.13
C ARG A 506 -13.23 -18.16 -5.47
N PHE A 507 -13.31 -18.00 -4.16
CA PHE A 507 -14.53 -18.10 -3.37
C PHE A 507 -14.86 -16.75 -2.75
N MET A 508 -16.11 -16.31 -2.86
CA MET A 508 -16.57 -15.07 -2.22
C MET A 508 -17.85 -15.33 -1.42
N PRO A 509 -17.84 -15.10 -0.10
CA PRO A 509 -19.06 -15.08 0.70
C PRO A 509 -20.08 -14.06 0.18
N SER A 510 -21.36 -14.40 0.29
CA SER A 510 -22.46 -13.58 -0.22
C SER A 510 -22.56 -12.20 0.41
N ASP A 511 -22.00 -12.03 1.61
CA ASP A 511 -21.90 -10.74 2.30
C ASP A 511 -21.13 -9.69 1.49
N PHE A 512 -20.21 -10.11 0.61
CA PHE A 512 -19.38 -9.23 -0.21
C PHE A 512 -19.95 -8.96 -1.61
N TRP A 513 -21.09 -9.56 -1.99
CA TRP A 513 -21.70 -9.30 -3.30
C TRP A 513 -22.07 -7.83 -3.49
N GLY A 514 -22.68 -7.19 -2.48
CA GLY A 514 -23.05 -5.77 -2.55
C GLY A 514 -21.84 -4.85 -2.68
N GLN A 515 -20.73 -5.20 -2.03
CA GLN A 515 -19.45 -4.46 -2.10
C GLN A 515 -18.90 -4.39 -3.54
N GLN A 516 -19.18 -5.39 -4.38
CA GLN A 516 -18.73 -5.43 -5.77
C GLN A 516 -19.26 -4.24 -6.59
N GLN A 517 -20.37 -3.61 -6.18
CA GLN A 517 -20.81 -2.37 -6.80
C GLN A 517 -19.78 -1.26 -6.66
N GLY A 518 -19.19 -1.14 -5.47
CA GLY A 518 -18.16 -0.16 -5.14
C GLY A 518 -16.82 -0.48 -5.78
N ILE A 519 -16.41 -1.75 -5.78
CA ILE A 519 -15.19 -2.22 -6.45
C ILE A 519 -15.29 -1.98 -7.97
N PHE A 520 -16.42 -2.29 -8.60
CA PHE A 520 -16.61 -2.08 -10.04
C PHE A 520 -16.61 -0.59 -10.43
N ALA A 521 -17.25 0.27 -9.63
CA ALA A 521 -17.27 1.71 -9.90
C ALA A 521 -15.90 2.36 -9.63
N ASN A 522 -15.15 1.81 -8.67
CA ASN A 522 -13.82 2.20 -8.23
C ASN A 522 -13.55 3.71 -8.13
N GLY A 523 -14.55 4.49 -7.70
CA GLY A 523 -14.37 5.92 -7.47
C GLY A 523 -13.45 6.20 -6.27
N GLU A 524 -12.94 7.43 -6.16
CA GLU A 524 -12.18 7.84 -4.98
C GLU A 524 -13.01 7.70 -3.70
N GLY A 525 -12.41 7.22 -2.61
CA GLY A 525 -13.07 7.10 -1.33
C GLY A 525 -12.37 6.17 -0.34
N ASN A 526 -13.06 5.89 0.77
CA ASN A 526 -12.55 4.96 1.77
C ASN A 526 -12.35 3.58 1.15
N HIS A 527 -11.19 2.98 1.43
CA HIS A 527 -10.86 1.61 1.04
C HIS A 527 -11.92 0.62 1.53
N LEU A 528 -12.23 -0.36 0.69
CA LEU A 528 -13.18 -1.43 0.97
C LEU A 528 -12.42 -2.66 1.48
N TYR A 529 -12.86 -3.21 2.60
CA TYR A 529 -12.22 -4.35 3.25
C TYR A 529 -13.00 -5.65 2.97
N GLY A 530 -12.27 -6.74 2.83
CA GLY A 530 -12.79 -8.05 2.45
C GLY A 530 -12.27 -9.14 3.36
N LEU A 531 -11.82 -10.27 2.80
CA LEU A 531 -11.22 -11.36 3.56
C LEU A 531 -9.76 -11.04 3.85
N ASP A 532 -9.54 -10.25 4.91
CA ASP A 532 -8.24 -9.63 5.22
C ASP A 532 -7.45 -10.34 6.34
N VAL A 533 -7.84 -11.55 6.73
CA VAL A 533 -7.10 -12.36 7.72
C VAL A 533 -6.43 -13.53 7.03
N THR A 534 -5.22 -13.87 7.47
CA THR A 534 -4.53 -15.10 7.04
C THR A 534 -5.41 -16.32 7.28
N PRO A 535 -5.71 -17.14 6.25
CA PRO A 535 -6.49 -18.35 6.41
C PRO A 535 -5.90 -19.26 7.48
N THR A 536 -6.73 -19.78 8.37
CA THR A 536 -6.30 -20.78 9.36
C THR A 536 -6.63 -22.15 8.82
N VAL A 537 -5.61 -22.98 8.61
CA VAL A 537 -5.77 -24.30 8.02
C VAL A 537 -5.69 -25.37 9.10
N GLN A 538 -6.71 -26.22 9.13
CA GLN A 538 -6.72 -27.47 9.87
C GLN A 538 -6.35 -28.61 8.93
N VAL A 539 -5.35 -29.39 9.31
CA VAL A 539 -4.98 -30.63 8.64
C VAL A 539 -5.25 -31.77 9.61
N ILE A 540 -6.14 -32.68 9.23
CA ILE A 540 -6.45 -33.91 9.96
C ILE A 540 -5.88 -35.05 9.14
N ASP A 541 -4.75 -35.54 9.61
CA ASP A 541 -4.03 -36.70 9.09
C ASP A 541 -4.32 -37.88 10.05
N THR A 542 -5.03 -38.88 9.53
CA THR A 542 -5.64 -39.94 10.33
C THR A 542 -4.63 -41.02 10.70
N ASP A 543 -3.71 -41.35 9.80
CA ASP A 543 -2.66 -42.35 10.03
C ASP A 543 -1.32 -41.73 10.46
N ASN A 544 -1.22 -40.40 10.47
CA ASN A 544 -0.06 -39.60 10.86
C ASN A 544 1.17 -39.89 10.00
N ASP A 545 0.98 -40.22 8.73
CA ASP A 545 2.10 -40.47 7.82
C ASP A 545 2.64 -39.18 7.17
N GLY A 546 1.96 -38.05 7.38
CA GLY A 546 2.31 -36.73 6.87
C GLY A 546 1.82 -36.45 5.46
N VAL A 547 1.26 -37.45 4.78
CA VAL A 547 0.59 -37.34 3.48
C VAL A 547 -0.88 -37.06 3.73
N ILE A 548 -1.49 -36.25 2.86
CA ILE A 548 -2.93 -36.01 2.91
C ILE A 548 -3.60 -36.83 1.83
N GLU A 549 -4.08 -38.01 2.19
CA GLU A 549 -4.93 -38.83 1.34
C GLU A 549 -6.38 -38.79 1.82
N THR A 550 -7.18 -38.02 1.10
CA THR A 550 -8.58 -37.85 1.45
C THR A 550 -9.48 -39.03 1.04
N SER A 551 -8.93 -39.97 0.26
CA SER A 551 -9.59 -41.21 -0.15
C SER A 551 -9.46 -42.31 0.90
N ALA A 552 -10.37 -43.30 0.83
CA ALA A 552 -10.31 -44.45 1.74
C ALA A 552 -9.06 -45.30 1.44
N PRO A 553 -8.36 -45.80 2.47
CA PRO A 553 -8.79 -45.91 3.87
C PRO A 553 -8.48 -44.70 4.79
N ASN A 554 -7.61 -43.77 4.39
CA ASN A 554 -7.05 -42.73 5.26
C ASN A 554 -8.08 -41.64 5.60
N ASN A 555 -8.85 -41.18 4.61
CA ASN A 555 -9.94 -40.21 4.79
C ASN A 555 -9.51 -38.88 5.42
N ASP A 556 -8.29 -38.43 5.15
CA ASP A 556 -7.74 -37.19 5.69
C ASP A 556 -8.56 -35.97 5.30
N LYS A 557 -8.42 -34.91 6.10
CA LYS A 557 -9.17 -33.67 5.91
C LYS A 557 -8.30 -32.43 5.92
N ILE A 558 -8.60 -31.51 5.02
CA ILE A 558 -8.09 -30.14 5.05
C ILE A 558 -9.29 -29.20 5.16
N ARG A 559 -9.27 -28.31 6.15
CA ARG A 559 -10.28 -27.26 6.32
C ARG A 559 -9.63 -25.91 6.43
N ALA A 560 -10.24 -24.90 5.84
CA ALA A 560 -9.81 -23.51 5.92
C ALA A 560 -10.86 -22.67 6.65
N PHE A 561 -10.41 -21.91 7.64
CA PHE A 561 -11.19 -20.92 8.36
C PHE A 561 -10.72 -19.53 7.98
N VAL A 562 -11.64 -18.70 7.48
CA VAL A 562 -11.34 -17.35 6.98
C VAL A 562 -12.21 -16.30 7.64
N SER A 563 -11.66 -15.12 7.84
CA SER A 563 -12.31 -13.98 8.47
C SER A 563 -11.83 -12.67 7.83
N SER A 564 -12.46 -11.56 8.19
CA SER A 564 -12.47 -10.35 7.34
C SER A 564 -11.97 -9.08 8.03
N ARG A 565 -11.60 -9.12 9.31
CA ARG A 565 -11.24 -7.92 10.12
C ARG A 565 -12.32 -6.84 10.00
N ARG A 566 -12.05 -5.77 9.24
CA ARG A 566 -12.95 -4.64 8.99
C ARG A 566 -14.05 -4.95 7.98
N GLY A 567 -13.89 -6.00 7.17
CA GLY A 567 -14.84 -6.35 6.11
C GLY A 567 -16.21 -6.72 6.67
N ASN A 568 -16.28 -7.58 7.69
CA ASN A 568 -17.49 -7.88 8.45
C ASN A 568 -17.16 -8.57 9.80
N SER A 569 -18.21 -9.04 10.47
CA SER A 569 -18.10 -9.74 11.76
C SER A 569 -18.17 -11.26 11.65
N ASN A 570 -18.00 -11.81 10.44
CA ASN A 570 -18.27 -13.22 10.16
C ASN A 570 -16.98 -14.05 10.07
N ILE A 571 -17.13 -15.36 10.30
CA ILE A 571 -16.08 -16.37 10.10
C ILE A 571 -16.67 -17.47 9.21
N TYR A 572 -15.93 -17.90 8.19
CA TYR A 572 -16.38 -18.89 7.21
C TYR A 572 -15.49 -20.12 7.27
N ALA A 573 -16.09 -21.30 7.11
CA ALA A 573 -15.38 -22.56 7.08
C ALA A 573 -15.62 -23.28 5.74
N LEU A 574 -14.51 -23.62 5.08
CA LEU A 574 -14.49 -24.43 3.88
C LEU A 574 -13.79 -25.75 4.17
N ASP A 575 -14.33 -26.82 3.62
CA ASP A 575 -13.65 -28.11 3.51
C ASP A 575 -13.00 -28.17 2.12
N LEU A 576 -11.67 -28.31 2.13
CA LEU A 576 -10.78 -28.38 0.98
C LEU A 576 -10.20 -29.79 0.83
N SER A 577 -10.84 -30.79 1.44
CA SER A 577 -10.48 -32.19 1.29
C SER A 577 -10.95 -32.66 -0.08
N ALA A 578 -10.02 -32.86 -1.00
CA ALA A 578 -10.29 -33.45 -2.31
C ALA A 578 -9.35 -34.63 -2.54
N ASP A 579 -9.86 -35.65 -3.26
CA ASP A 579 -9.03 -36.75 -3.73
C ASP A 579 -8.35 -36.27 -5.01
N ILE A 580 -7.11 -35.81 -4.87
CA ILE A 580 -6.35 -35.23 -5.96
C ILE A 580 -5.44 -36.30 -6.55
N SER A 581 -5.43 -36.44 -7.87
CA SER A 581 -4.41 -37.20 -8.59
C SER A 581 -3.54 -36.25 -9.42
N LEU A 582 -2.35 -36.70 -9.84
CA LEU A 582 -1.50 -35.96 -10.80
C LEU A 582 -2.24 -35.53 -12.08
N THR A 583 -3.36 -36.17 -12.42
CA THR A 583 -4.10 -35.90 -13.67
C THR A 583 -5.20 -34.85 -13.55
N THR A 584 -5.76 -34.66 -12.35
CA THR A 584 -6.88 -33.73 -12.13
C THR A 584 -6.48 -32.50 -11.36
N ASP A 585 -5.42 -32.59 -10.55
CA ASP A 585 -4.75 -31.53 -9.78
C ASP A 585 -5.61 -30.32 -9.36
N THR A 586 -6.88 -30.54 -8.98
CA THR A 586 -7.83 -29.46 -8.68
C THR A 586 -8.65 -29.83 -7.46
N VAL A 587 -8.91 -28.83 -6.63
CA VAL A 587 -9.70 -28.97 -5.41
C VAL A 587 -11.02 -28.27 -5.60
N VAL A 588 -12.14 -28.97 -5.39
CA VAL A 588 -13.46 -28.32 -5.34
C VAL A 588 -13.79 -28.00 -3.88
N PRO A 589 -14.00 -26.71 -3.51
CA PRO A 589 -14.32 -26.36 -2.14
C PRO A 589 -15.74 -26.81 -1.77
N ARG A 590 -15.90 -27.22 -0.52
CA ARG A 590 -17.22 -27.47 0.09
C ARG A 590 -17.47 -26.47 1.20
N PHE A 591 -18.59 -25.78 1.17
CA PHE A 591 -18.97 -24.89 2.26
C PHE A 591 -19.46 -25.69 3.46
N MET A 592 -18.84 -25.51 4.62
CA MET A 592 -19.20 -26.21 5.85
C MET A 592 -20.23 -25.41 6.65
N TRP A 593 -19.85 -24.21 7.05
CA TRP A 593 -20.64 -23.34 7.90
C TRP A 593 -20.10 -21.92 7.89
N ARG A 594 -20.91 -20.99 8.39
CA ARG A 594 -20.50 -19.64 8.76
C ARG A 594 -20.92 -19.33 10.18
N ILE A 595 -20.11 -18.56 10.87
CA ILE A 595 -20.48 -17.86 12.10
C ILE A 595 -20.80 -16.43 11.70
N GLU A 596 -22.02 -16.00 12.00
CA GLU A 596 -22.45 -14.61 11.81
C GLU A 596 -22.33 -13.86 13.13
N GLY A 597 -21.55 -12.77 13.13
CA GLY A 597 -21.35 -11.96 14.33
C GLY A 597 -22.57 -11.10 14.63
N GLY A 598 -22.88 -10.92 15.92
CA GLY A 598 -24.01 -10.11 16.37
C GLY A 598 -25.34 -10.87 16.45
N VAL A 599 -25.37 -12.17 16.12
CA VAL A 599 -26.58 -13.00 16.17
C VAL A 599 -26.34 -14.33 16.90
N GLY A 600 -27.43 -14.92 17.41
CA GLY A 600 -27.42 -16.24 18.06
C GLY A 600 -26.40 -16.36 19.20
N ASP A 601 -25.66 -17.47 19.21
CA ASP A 601 -24.62 -17.76 20.20
C ASP A 601 -23.43 -16.79 20.11
N PHE A 602 -23.32 -16.03 19.01
CA PHE A 602 -22.24 -15.08 18.73
C PHE A 602 -22.71 -13.62 18.77
N SER A 603 -23.73 -13.31 19.57
CA SER A 603 -24.28 -11.96 19.75
C SER A 603 -23.26 -10.88 20.17
N ARG A 604 -22.11 -11.28 20.73
CA ARG A 604 -21.02 -10.38 21.14
C ARG A 604 -19.86 -10.32 20.16
N LEU A 605 -19.93 -11.03 19.04
CA LEU A 605 -18.88 -11.06 18.03
C LEU A 605 -18.99 -9.83 17.12
N GLY A 606 -17.99 -8.95 17.20
CA GLY A 606 -17.82 -7.80 16.31
C GLY A 606 -16.87 -8.09 15.14
N GLN A 607 -16.20 -7.06 14.63
CA GLN A 607 -15.21 -7.18 13.57
C GLN A 607 -14.13 -8.22 13.92
N THR A 608 -13.82 -9.14 13.00
CA THR A 608 -13.01 -10.33 13.29
C THR A 608 -11.50 -10.08 13.14
N TRP A 609 -10.93 -9.30 14.06
CA TRP A 609 -9.51 -8.88 14.03
C TRP A 609 -8.50 -9.96 14.43
N SER A 610 -8.92 -10.92 15.26
CA SER A 610 -8.08 -12.03 15.69
C SER A 610 -8.09 -13.15 14.65
N GLN A 611 -6.92 -13.59 14.21
CA GLN A 611 -6.81 -14.82 13.43
C GLN A 611 -7.33 -16.01 14.28
N PRO A 612 -8.31 -16.78 13.80
CA PRO A 612 -8.75 -17.98 14.49
C PRO A 612 -7.59 -18.94 14.74
N THR A 613 -7.60 -19.66 15.86
CA THR A 613 -6.56 -20.62 16.20
C THR A 613 -7.19 -21.96 16.54
N ILE A 614 -6.60 -23.05 16.05
CA ILE A 614 -7.07 -24.40 16.36
C ILE A 614 -6.37 -24.85 17.64
N ALA A 615 -7.15 -25.37 18.59
CA ALA A 615 -6.62 -25.93 19.82
C ALA A 615 -7.45 -27.12 20.29
N THR A 616 -6.83 -28.04 21.02
CA THR A 616 -7.55 -29.07 21.76
C THR A 616 -7.78 -28.59 23.19
N ILE A 617 -9.03 -28.60 23.65
CA ILE A 617 -9.41 -28.26 25.02
C ILE A 617 -10.05 -29.46 25.71
N ALA A 618 -9.80 -29.58 27.01
CA ALA A 618 -10.47 -30.55 27.86
C ALA A 618 -11.80 -29.94 28.35
N ILE A 619 -12.92 -30.59 28.02
CA ILE A 619 -14.27 -30.19 28.44
C ILE A 619 -14.78 -31.20 29.46
N ASP A 620 -15.07 -30.72 30.67
CA ASP A 620 -15.77 -31.51 31.67
C ASP A 620 -17.27 -31.51 31.36
N THR A 621 -17.80 -32.67 30.99
CA THR A 621 -19.24 -32.86 30.69
C THR A 621 -20.07 -33.06 31.97
N GLY A 622 -19.44 -33.02 33.14
CA GLY A 622 -20.02 -33.39 34.44
C GLY A 622 -20.00 -34.89 34.71
N THR A 623 -19.64 -35.72 33.72
CA THR A 623 -19.51 -37.18 33.86
C THR A 623 -18.16 -37.70 33.39
N THR A 624 -17.54 -37.02 32.41
CA THR A 624 -16.24 -37.36 31.83
C THR A 624 -15.52 -36.09 31.40
N ILE A 625 -14.18 -36.17 31.33
CA ILE A 625 -13.38 -35.16 30.64
C ILE A 625 -13.21 -35.61 29.18
N GLU A 626 -13.73 -34.81 28.25
CA GLU A 626 -13.61 -35.04 26.81
C GLU A 626 -12.63 -34.04 26.20
N ASN A 627 -11.61 -34.52 25.49
CA ASN A 627 -10.78 -33.66 24.66
C ASN A 627 -11.53 -33.32 23.38
N ARG A 628 -11.80 -32.04 23.15
CA ARG A 628 -12.43 -31.54 21.93
C ARG A 628 -11.52 -30.57 21.23
N GLU A 629 -11.40 -30.74 19.92
CA GLU A 629 -10.77 -29.76 19.07
C GLU A 629 -11.74 -28.61 18.80
N VAL A 630 -11.25 -27.39 18.95
CA VAL A 630 -12.05 -26.17 18.88
C VAL A 630 -11.31 -25.10 18.10
N LEU A 631 -12.10 -24.20 17.52
CA LEU A 631 -11.60 -22.95 16.97
C LEU A 631 -11.72 -21.85 18.03
N ILE A 632 -10.59 -21.26 18.42
CA ILE A 632 -10.51 -20.18 19.41
C ILE A 632 -10.27 -18.87 18.67
N PHE A 633 -11.10 -17.87 18.94
CA PHE A 633 -10.97 -16.52 18.39
C PHE A 633 -11.52 -15.50 19.40
N GLY A 634 -11.05 -14.26 19.29
CA GLY A 634 -11.52 -13.16 20.13
C GLY A 634 -12.92 -12.71 19.75
N GLY A 635 -13.63 -12.05 20.67
CA GLY A 635 -14.96 -11.47 20.45
C GLY A 635 -15.01 -10.30 19.45
N GLY A 636 -13.88 -9.94 18.84
CA GLY A 636 -13.80 -8.89 17.83
C GLY A 636 -13.85 -7.46 18.39
N TYR A 637 -13.81 -6.49 17.47
CA TYR A 637 -13.87 -5.06 17.77
C TYR A 637 -15.29 -4.53 17.46
N ASP A 638 -15.86 -3.78 18.40
CA ASP A 638 -17.12 -3.06 18.19
C ASP A 638 -16.83 -1.72 17.50
N THR A 639 -17.58 -1.40 16.44
CA THR A 639 -17.41 -0.15 15.69
C THR A 639 -18.11 1.05 16.32
N ALA A 640 -18.87 0.84 17.41
CA ALA A 640 -19.65 1.85 18.12
C ALA A 640 -18.81 2.87 18.92
#